data_AF-A0A929TIN2-F1
#
_entry.id   AF-A0A929TIN2-F1
#
_cell.length_a   1.000
_cell.length_b   1.000
_cell.length_c   1.000
_cell.angle_alpha   90.00
_cell.angle_beta   90.00
_cell.angle_gamma   90.00
#
_symmetry.space_group_name_H-M   'P 1'
#
loop_
_entity.id
_entity.type
_entity.pdbx_description
1 polymer ?
#
loop_
_entity_poly.entity_id
_entity_poly.type
_entity_poly.pdbx_seq_one_letter_code
_entity_poly.pdbx_strand_id
1 'polypeptide(L)'
;MASKLERAVAIYRSLGYEETTYDNILSLGIGTKEEQGIARDGLKSGEWVQIKQLSENSYGFAPVIDVDLKKLAVFAVRIGVEAKRAANVIGRGDEISLQAIMDRGENFAIHFISAAESGNRRAWEHSLSVLGMLCLKLLHRMNLPIQESVEYMKDWAAASSVILLGAKKDYLFDDSFTLEKEEILRRFLEHIEKGISLNMPATGPFPDLLFFGVENHLLSKEAAKEYIFDALYIAKRPGDRKAWAELLDKLGCVEKDFTDRAENLIPLLGLGESPLIERFAPALIENISEELLYPVLISCTSAKVKKTKKMLLNAVLKREKPKSANDFAEWLSLYLQDEDKSIAALAEKFALSWGIALEQEESTKELRGLWRESPELWEVPRFSLGEGTAESLTDMVALLSERKECVEDLLFEQFLALANHIAYKNPEEAKMSLLGMPNSDSGTLWTLGRWARGIETKPVEESRQRFWQGEKEIVKIEYRELLTMRRENLFRTMGQWPCLLSTPSFEDLSISVEDLLERLSLYRAEKFSYVSEPDLQLALTRLDMETFSQEDISKCKEERSKCVEKLQELDLKIQLPSGEFLQDEEGKDILLGELIAAYLQDPYVEPVFFPGETPYWKVELKMPESLKALPYRLSYSHNALFSIFPNWGDYSLTAVHRDFEVYHGQGIILRQLARRRKPLSKGALMNWIAVFGKLSDENAEEALKANREAWERGLLLPGLADISYLDWSGGELSNLANLAVAMDFMANEGMLSLVWKAACDILEQSLKMPRILAGTAEIVKLLRDYLDEVILAVEKKLAPKEALEMKAIRTLTGKSGSSKAVSYAKEILEKLESLEIECIKSTDNIGFREKSNLKDGASLKDSAALKDGAALNDNRSPRENQGNIKNTSTSNIIASVETPADFEKVWLPLPEGKALLEDHVTFRVKGLELRKNEKVFQFDLDLPEDSDCSYQVVIAGWLYGLAHEGQVSGKKLDRNGKMIEEENEVWLHYDNEKGKIVVSEFRNWRGGNKAPLEGEATPYSKLFLSFAVALLAQDGDSIYGAKSLFKELVQSGTLSLKIVREITRLLLSYEEISPAKLVRIVEKESELLSICWGM
;
A
#
# COMPACT_ATOMS: atom_id res chain seq x y z
N MET A 1 -15.89 -25.92 31.47
CA MET A 1 -16.43 -25.39 32.75
C MET A 1 -17.31 -24.18 32.42
N ALA A 2 -18.41 -23.96 33.14
CA ALA A 2 -19.23 -22.74 32.99
C ALA A 2 -18.37 -21.49 33.11
N SER A 3 -18.50 -20.55 32.17
CA SER A 3 -17.54 -19.45 31.99
C SER A 3 -17.50 -18.49 33.18
N LYS A 4 -16.39 -17.77 33.35
CA LYS A 4 -16.25 -16.71 34.37
C LYS A 4 -17.35 -15.65 34.20
N LEU A 5 -17.71 -15.36 32.93
CA LEU A 5 -18.76 -14.43 32.53
C LEU A 5 -20.17 -14.90 32.94
N GLU A 6 -20.52 -16.18 32.71
CA GLU A 6 -21.81 -16.76 33.17
C GLU A 6 -22.00 -16.61 34.68
N ARG A 7 -20.95 -16.79 35.48
CA ARG A 7 -21.02 -16.63 36.94
C ARG A 7 -21.25 -15.18 37.34
N ALA A 8 -20.62 -14.24 36.66
CA ALA A 8 -20.87 -12.81 36.89
C ALA A 8 -22.29 -12.39 36.46
N VAL A 9 -22.81 -12.94 35.36
CA VAL A 9 -24.20 -12.75 34.91
C VAL A 9 -25.20 -13.34 35.91
N ALA A 10 -24.90 -14.49 36.52
CA ALA A 10 -25.73 -15.07 37.57
C ALA A 10 -25.83 -14.16 38.82
N ILE A 11 -24.72 -13.52 39.22
CA ILE A 11 -24.69 -12.54 40.33
C ILE A 11 -25.41 -11.24 39.95
N TYR A 12 -25.19 -10.73 38.74
CA TYR A 12 -25.91 -9.57 38.19
C TYR A 12 -27.44 -9.78 38.22
N ARG A 13 -27.91 -10.99 37.88
CA ARG A 13 -29.32 -11.39 37.98
C ARG A 13 -29.81 -11.60 39.41
N SER A 14 -29.04 -12.26 40.29
CA SER A 14 -29.45 -12.46 41.69
C SER A 14 -29.59 -11.15 42.48
N LEU A 15 -28.91 -10.09 42.02
CA LEU A 15 -29.02 -8.72 42.55
C LEU A 15 -30.14 -7.88 41.90
N GLY A 16 -30.92 -8.44 40.97
CA GLY A 16 -32.11 -7.82 40.38
C GLY A 16 -31.85 -6.77 39.29
N TYR A 17 -30.66 -6.73 38.69
CA TYR A 17 -30.34 -5.74 37.66
C TYR A 17 -31.07 -5.99 36.33
N GLU A 18 -31.37 -7.23 35.98
CA GLU A 18 -32.06 -7.57 34.73
C GLU A 18 -33.50 -7.03 34.73
N GLU A 19 -34.19 -7.21 35.85
CA GLU A 19 -35.60 -6.86 36.07
C GLU A 19 -35.80 -5.36 36.35
N THR A 20 -34.80 -4.69 36.93
CA THR A 20 -34.87 -3.26 37.29
C THR A 20 -34.70 -2.36 36.08
N THR A 21 -35.48 -1.27 35.98
CA THR A 21 -35.34 -0.29 34.89
C THR A 21 -34.01 0.46 34.98
N TYR A 22 -33.41 0.80 33.83
CA TYR A 22 -32.06 1.37 33.76
C TYR A 22 -31.85 2.56 34.71
N ASP A 23 -32.82 3.48 34.77
CA ASP A 23 -32.75 4.71 35.59
C ASP A 23 -32.66 4.44 37.11
N ASN A 24 -33.08 3.24 37.56
CA ASN A 24 -33.09 2.85 38.97
C ASN A 24 -31.91 1.93 39.36
N ILE A 25 -31.07 1.45 38.44
CA ILE A 25 -30.04 0.44 38.75
C ILE A 25 -28.94 0.92 39.73
N LEU A 26 -28.86 2.22 40.01
CA LEU A 26 -27.97 2.78 41.04
C LEU A 26 -28.48 2.50 42.46
N SER A 27 -29.78 2.31 42.67
CA SER A 27 -30.34 1.97 43.99
C SER A 27 -30.07 0.53 44.41
N LEU A 28 -29.70 -0.34 43.46
CA LEU A 28 -29.39 -1.74 43.72
C LEU A 28 -28.04 -1.89 44.46
N GLY A 29 -27.94 -2.93 45.27
CA GLY A 29 -26.69 -3.35 45.91
C GLY A 29 -25.76 -4.09 44.95
N ILE A 30 -24.47 -4.09 45.26
CA ILE A 30 -23.41 -4.71 44.44
C ILE A 30 -22.98 -6.11 44.95
N GLY A 31 -23.81 -6.77 45.75
CA GLY A 31 -23.51 -8.05 46.40
C GLY A 31 -22.51 -7.96 47.57
N THR A 32 -22.23 -9.10 48.19
CA THR A 32 -21.20 -9.27 49.23
C THR A 32 -19.78 -9.07 48.66
N LYS A 33 -18.77 -9.02 49.53
CA LYS A 33 -17.37 -8.86 49.08
C LYS A 33 -16.84 -10.07 48.28
N GLU A 34 -17.39 -11.25 48.51
CA GLU A 34 -17.08 -12.46 47.75
C GLU A 34 -17.73 -12.43 46.36
N GLU A 35 -19.03 -12.10 46.29
CA GLU A 35 -19.75 -11.92 45.03
C GLU A 35 -19.16 -10.79 44.18
N GLN A 36 -18.76 -9.66 44.78
CA GLN A 36 -18.03 -8.57 44.11
C GLN A 36 -16.72 -9.07 43.48
N GLY A 37 -16.01 -10.00 44.14
CA GLY A 37 -14.79 -10.61 43.60
C GLY A 37 -15.08 -11.47 42.38
N ILE A 38 -16.01 -12.43 42.53
CA ILE A 38 -16.41 -13.37 41.47
C ILE A 38 -16.97 -12.62 40.25
N ALA A 39 -17.84 -11.64 40.46
CA ALA A 39 -18.42 -10.84 39.38
C ALA A 39 -17.36 -9.97 38.68
N ARG A 40 -16.43 -9.35 39.43
CA ARG A 40 -15.36 -8.56 38.82
C ARG A 40 -14.42 -9.43 38.00
N ASP A 41 -14.09 -10.63 38.48
CA ASP A 41 -13.25 -11.59 37.76
C ASP A 41 -13.88 -12.12 36.46
N GLY A 42 -15.22 -12.13 36.37
CA GLY A 42 -15.95 -12.45 35.14
C GLY A 42 -16.21 -11.27 34.20
N LEU A 43 -16.04 -10.01 34.64
CA LEU A 43 -16.39 -8.80 33.87
C LEU A 43 -15.18 -7.91 33.53
N LYS A 44 -14.02 -8.11 34.17
CA LYS A 44 -12.77 -7.36 33.93
C LYS A 44 -12.15 -7.59 32.54
N SER A 45 -12.47 -8.69 31.88
CA SER A 45 -11.92 -9.09 30.57
C SER A 45 -12.91 -9.94 29.77
N GLY A 46 -12.53 -10.34 28.55
CA GLY A 46 -13.32 -11.19 27.67
C GLY A 46 -14.32 -10.43 26.79
N GLU A 47 -14.75 -11.05 25.70
CA GLU A 47 -15.67 -10.42 24.76
C GLU A 47 -17.12 -10.54 25.20
N TRP A 48 -17.83 -9.40 25.17
CA TRP A 48 -19.28 -9.33 25.42
C TRP A 48 -20.08 -9.30 24.12
N VAL A 49 -19.43 -9.02 23.00
CA VAL A 49 -19.99 -9.02 21.64
C VAL A 49 -19.10 -9.81 20.69
N GLN A 50 -19.68 -10.35 19.63
CA GLN A 50 -19.04 -11.15 18.60
C GLN A 50 -19.51 -10.62 17.23
N ILE A 51 -18.59 -10.53 16.26
CA ILE A 51 -18.97 -10.17 14.89
C ILE A 51 -19.71 -11.37 14.28
N LYS A 52 -20.96 -11.15 13.87
CA LYS A 52 -21.79 -12.13 13.18
C LYS A 52 -22.41 -11.50 11.94
N GLN A 53 -22.72 -12.34 10.95
CA GLN A 53 -23.54 -11.93 9.81
C GLN A 53 -24.97 -11.66 10.31
N LEU A 54 -25.47 -10.45 10.10
CA LEU A 54 -26.80 -9.99 10.51
C LEU A 54 -27.82 -10.09 9.36
N SER A 55 -27.35 -10.05 8.11
CA SER A 55 -28.12 -10.35 6.90
C SER A 55 -27.18 -10.83 5.80
N GLU A 56 -27.71 -11.34 4.68
CA GLU A 56 -26.91 -11.81 3.54
C GLU A 56 -25.78 -10.83 3.13
N ASN A 57 -26.04 -9.52 3.21
CA ASN A 57 -25.09 -8.46 2.84
C ASN A 57 -24.62 -7.58 4.02
N SER A 58 -24.72 -8.03 5.28
CA SER A 58 -24.21 -7.25 6.42
C SER A 58 -23.67 -8.09 7.59
N TYR A 59 -22.57 -7.60 8.18
CA TYR A 59 -22.00 -8.09 9.44
C TYR A 59 -22.16 -7.02 10.53
N GLY A 60 -22.19 -7.44 11.79
CA GLY A 60 -22.25 -6.54 12.93
C GLY A 60 -22.13 -7.25 14.27
N PHE A 61 -22.20 -6.49 15.35
CA PHE A 61 -21.98 -6.97 16.71
C PHE A 61 -23.25 -7.60 17.29
N ALA A 62 -23.21 -8.91 17.51
CA ALA A 62 -24.21 -9.63 18.30
C ALA A 62 -23.67 -9.89 19.72
N PRO A 63 -24.49 -9.87 20.78
CA PRO A 63 -24.03 -10.25 22.12
C PRO A 63 -23.46 -11.69 22.18
N VAL A 64 -22.51 -11.90 23.08
CA VAL A 64 -22.02 -13.24 23.48
C VAL A 64 -22.90 -13.83 24.58
N ILE A 65 -23.56 -12.97 25.36
CA ILE A 65 -24.46 -13.30 26.47
C ILE A 65 -25.80 -12.57 26.33
N ASP A 66 -26.88 -13.25 26.70
CA ASP A 66 -28.25 -12.75 26.63
C ASP A 66 -28.60 -11.92 27.87
N VAL A 67 -28.13 -10.65 27.92
CA VAL A 67 -28.41 -9.67 29.00
C VAL A 67 -28.43 -8.24 28.45
N ASP A 68 -29.00 -7.29 29.19
CA ASP A 68 -28.79 -5.86 28.91
C ASP A 68 -27.33 -5.45 29.17
N LEU A 69 -26.53 -5.36 28.10
CA LEU A 69 -25.11 -4.96 28.15
C LEU A 69 -24.90 -3.56 28.74
N LYS A 70 -25.87 -2.64 28.62
CA LYS A 70 -25.78 -1.27 29.14
C LYS A 70 -25.92 -1.28 30.66
N LYS A 71 -26.88 -2.06 31.21
CA LYS A 71 -26.98 -2.31 32.65
C LYS A 71 -25.75 -3.07 33.18
N LEU A 72 -25.28 -4.08 32.44
CA LEU A 72 -24.09 -4.86 32.82
C LEU A 72 -22.82 -3.99 32.89
N ALA A 73 -22.65 -3.04 31.97
CA ALA A 73 -21.55 -2.07 32.01
C ALA A 73 -21.58 -1.21 33.29
N VAL A 74 -22.75 -0.68 33.67
CA VAL A 74 -22.90 0.09 34.93
C VAL A 74 -22.66 -0.80 36.15
N PHE A 75 -23.15 -2.04 36.17
CA PHE A 75 -22.85 -3.00 37.24
C PHE A 75 -21.34 -3.28 37.35
N ALA A 76 -20.65 -3.52 36.22
CA ALA A 76 -19.21 -3.72 36.16
C ALA A 76 -18.42 -2.54 36.75
N VAL A 77 -18.81 -1.30 36.42
CA VAL A 77 -18.23 -0.10 37.05
C VAL A 77 -18.45 -0.11 38.56
N ARG A 78 -19.66 -0.38 39.05
CA ARG A 78 -19.99 -0.33 40.48
C ARG A 78 -19.34 -1.46 41.32
N ILE A 79 -19.12 -2.66 40.77
CA ILE A 79 -18.37 -3.74 41.46
C ILE A 79 -16.85 -3.55 41.44
N GLY A 80 -16.34 -2.58 40.67
CA GLY A 80 -14.93 -2.20 40.71
C GLY A 80 -14.06 -2.68 39.55
N VAL A 81 -14.57 -2.86 38.32
CA VAL A 81 -13.66 -3.07 37.16
C VAL A 81 -12.79 -1.83 36.90
N GLU A 82 -11.71 -2.01 36.14
CA GLU A 82 -10.77 -0.96 35.77
C GLU A 82 -11.34 0.04 34.76
N ALA A 83 -10.77 1.24 34.73
CA ALA A 83 -11.27 2.35 33.92
C ALA A 83 -11.16 2.06 32.41
N LYS A 84 -10.06 1.44 31.97
CA LYS A 84 -9.88 0.97 30.58
C LYS A 84 -10.95 -0.04 30.16
N ARG A 85 -11.32 -0.97 31.06
CA ARG A 85 -12.41 -1.92 30.79
C ARG A 85 -13.76 -1.21 30.73
N ALA A 86 -14.04 -0.30 31.67
CA ALA A 86 -15.26 0.50 31.70
C ALA A 86 -15.46 1.30 30.40
N ALA A 87 -14.43 1.98 29.90
CA ALA A 87 -14.48 2.72 28.64
C ALA A 87 -14.76 1.81 27.44
N ASN A 88 -14.33 0.54 27.47
CA ASN A 88 -14.58 -0.42 26.39
C ASN A 88 -15.98 -1.07 26.43
N VAL A 89 -16.66 -1.11 27.60
CA VAL A 89 -17.99 -1.73 27.72
C VAL A 89 -19.16 -0.75 27.82
N ILE A 90 -18.92 0.51 28.19
CA ILE A 90 -19.94 1.56 28.10
C ILE A 90 -20.10 1.95 26.63
N GLY A 91 -21.33 1.75 26.10
CA GLY A 91 -21.71 2.16 24.75
C GLY A 91 -21.83 3.67 24.62
N ARG A 92 -23.01 4.23 24.90
CA ARG A 92 -23.23 5.69 24.96
C ARG A 92 -23.34 6.13 26.42
N GLY A 93 -22.73 7.28 26.75
CA GLY A 93 -22.79 7.86 28.09
C GLY A 93 -24.12 8.57 28.41
N ASP A 94 -24.42 8.65 29.71
CA ASP A 94 -25.62 9.26 30.29
C ASP A 94 -25.43 9.57 31.80
N GLU A 95 -26.42 10.16 32.47
CA GLU A 95 -26.29 10.58 33.88
C GLU A 95 -26.12 9.38 34.85
N ILE A 96 -26.60 8.19 34.49
CA ILE A 96 -26.45 6.96 35.28
C ILE A 96 -25.02 6.42 35.22
N SER A 97 -24.43 6.39 34.03
CA SER A 97 -23.02 6.02 33.82
C SER A 97 -22.07 7.10 34.36
N LEU A 98 -22.43 8.39 34.23
CA LEU A 98 -21.73 9.51 34.87
C LEU A 98 -21.65 9.32 36.38
N GLN A 99 -22.78 9.14 37.08
CA GLN A 99 -22.79 8.97 38.53
C GLN A 99 -22.03 7.69 38.95
N ALA A 100 -22.19 6.58 38.23
CA ALA A 100 -21.46 5.34 38.53
C ALA A 100 -19.92 5.49 38.41
N ILE A 101 -19.43 6.36 37.53
CA ILE A 101 -18.00 6.68 37.41
C ILE A 101 -17.58 7.70 38.48
N MET A 102 -18.42 8.70 38.79
CA MET A 102 -18.18 9.67 39.88
C MET A 102 -18.05 8.98 41.25
N ASP A 103 -18.90 7.99 41.53
CA ASP A 103 -18.88 7.17 42.76
C ASP A 103 -17.57 6.39 42.95
N ARG A 104 -16.76 6.23 41.90
CA ARG A 104 -15.44 5.58 41.94
C ARG A 104 -14.29 6.55 42.26
N GLY A 105 -14.56 7.86 42.32
CA GLY A 105 -13.61 8.91 42.69
C GLY A 105 -12.78 9.46 41.53
N GLU A 106 -12.19 10.65 41.76
CA GLU A 106 -11.48 11.46 40.75
C GLU A 106 -10.42 10.67 39.97
N ASN A 107 -9.57 9.90 40.66
CA ASN A 107 -8.55 9.06 40.04
C ASN A 107 -9.14 8.01 39.08
N PHE A 108 -10.35 7.49 39.33
CA PHE A 108 -10.98 6.56 38.39
C PHE A 108 -11.55 7.31 37.18
N ALA A 109 -12.13 8.49 37.38
CA ALA A 109 -12.65 9.32 36.31
C ALA A 109 -11.54 9.81 35.35
N ILE A 110 -10.37 10.22 35.86
CA ILE A 110 -9.21 10.62 35.04
C ILE A 110 -8.75 9.45 34.14
N HIS A 111 -8.51 8.27 34.71
CA HIS A 111 -8.14 7.08 33.92
C HIS A 111 -9.25 6.60 32.98
N PHE A 112 -10.53 6.90 33.27
CA PHE A 112 -11.65 6.58 32.38
C PHE A 112 -11.65 7.50 31.15
N ILE A 113 -11.47 8.81 31.37
CA ILE A 113 -11.38 9.80 30.30
C ILE A 113 -10.21 9.47 29.39
N SER A 114 -9.00 9.27 29.93
CA SER A 114 -7.81 8.90 29.16
C SER A 114 -7.98 7.59 28.36
N ALA A 115 -8.79 6.63 28.83
CA ALA A 115 -9.08 5.40 28.09
C ALA A 115 -10.25 5.51 27.07
N ALA A 116 -11.05 6.57 27.17
CA ALA A 116 -12.15 6.89 26.25
C ALA A 116 -11.71 7.82 25.10
N GLU A 117 -10.61 8.55 25.26
CA GLU A 117 -9.97 9.39 24.25
C GLU A 117 -9.32 8.54 23.14
N SER A 118 -10.06 8.26 22.07
CA SER A 118 -9.51 7.56 20.90
C SER A 118 -10.27 7.93 19.63
N GLY A 119 -9.54 8.25 18.57
CA GLY A 119 -10.13 8.58 17.26
C GLY A 119 -11.01 7.46 16.69
N ASN A 120 -10.74 6.19 17.04
CA ASN A 120 -11.55 5.04 16.65
C ASN A 120 -12.97 5.04 17.26
N ARG A 121 -13.27 5.95 18.20
CA ARG A 121 -14.59 6.15 18.82
C ARG A 121 -15.36 7.33 18.22
N ARG A 122 -14.91 7.88 17.09
CA ARG A 122 -15.52 9.02 16.39
C ARG A 122 -15.79 8.68 14.92
N ALA A 123 -16.91 9.14 14.36
CA ALA A 123 -17.26 8.87 12.96
C ALA A 123 -16.62 9.85 11.95
N TRP A 124 -16.38 11.10 12.35
CA TRP A 124 -15.82 12.15 11.48
C TRP A 124 -14.75 12.94 12.26
N GLU A 125 -13.64 13.34 11.62
CA GLU A 125 -12.47 14.00 12.27
C GLU A 125 -12.80 15.21 13.19
N HIS A 126 -13.96 15.85 13.00
CA HIS A 126 -14.40 17.03 13.75
C HIS A 126 -15.77 16.86 14.45
N SER A 127 -16.31 15.64 14.56
CA SER A 127 -17.54 15.37 15.33
C SER A 127 -17.26 15.18 16.84
N LEU A 128 -18.32 14.98 17.62
CA LEU A 128 -18.20 14.42 18.97
C LEU A 128 -17.87 12.91 18.88
N SER A 129 -17.11 12.37 19.82
CA SER A 129 -16.90 10.93 20.00
C SER A 129 -18.03 10.27 20.80
N VAL A 130 -18.15 8.95 20.71
CA VAL A 130 -19.21 8.15 21.34
C VAL A 130 -19.30 8.33 22.88
N LEU A 131 -18.18 8.65 23.54
CA LEU A 131 -18.12 8.94 24.98
C LEU A 131 -17.80 10.41 25.31
N GLY A 132 -17.58 11.27 24.31
CA GLY A 132 -17.04 12.62 24.51
C GLY A 132 -17.80 13.47 25.52
N MET A 133 -19.14 13.51 25.43
CA MET A 133 -19.97 14.28 26.36
C MET A 133 -19.94 13.73 27.79
N LEU A 134 -19.75 12.42 27.98
CA LEU A 134 -19.56 11.83 29.31
C LEU A 134 -18.21 12.24 29.91
N CYS A 135 -17.15 12.20 29.11
CA CYS A 135 -15.81 12.65 29.51
C CYS A 135 -15.79 14.14 29.88
N LEU A 136 -16.47 14.97 29.08
CA LEU A 136 -16.66 16.40 29.34
C LEU A 136 -17.43 16.63 30.66
N LYS A 137 -18.59 15.99 30.85
CA LYS A 137 -19.37 16.15 32.09
C LYS A 137 -18.62 15.65 33.32
N LEU A 138 -17.87 14.54 33.24
CA LEU A 138 -16.98 14.08 34.31
C LEU A 138 -15.97 15.15 34.71
N LEU A 139 -15.23 15.70 33.74
CA LEU A 139 -14.21 16.72 33.96
C LEU A 139 -14.79 18.01 34.57
N HIS A 140 -15.92 18.49 34.05
CA HIS A 140 -16.52 19.73 34.53
C HIS A 140 -17.20 19.57 35.91
N ARG A 141 -17.86 18.44 36.18
CA ARG A 141 -18.55 18.15 37.47
C ARG A 141 -17.60 17.77 38.60
N MET A 142 -16.55 17.00 38.31
CA MET A 142 -15.53 16.61 39.30
C MET A 142 -14.32 17.58 39.34
N ASN A 143 -14.33 18.63 38.50
CA ASN A 143 -13.27 19.64 38.42
C ASN A 143 -11.85 19.07 38.14
N LEU A 144 -11.77 18.05 37.28
CA LEU A 144 -10.54 17.32 36.94
C LEU A 144 -9.58 18.18 36.08
N PRO A 145 -8.25 17.93 36.05
CA PRO A 145 -7.35 18.61 35.12
C PRO A 145 -7.76 18.39 33.66
N ILE A 146 -7.57 19.41 32.80
CA ILE A 146 -7.76 19.26 31.35
C ILE A 146 -6.77 18.26 30.79
N GLN A 147 -7.25 17.32 29.99
CA GLN A 147 -6.44 16.21 29.52
C GLN A 147 -5.48 16.60 28.40
N GLU A 148 -4.39 15.85 28.36
CA GLU A 148 -3.19 16.06 27.55
C GLU A 148 -3.41 15.53 26.10
N SER A 149 -4.56 15.84 25.47
CA SER A 149 -5.11 15.02 24.38
C SER A 149 -5.84 15.77 23.26
N VAL A 150 -5.44 15.50 22.01
CA VAL A 150 -6.11 16.02 20.79
C VAL A 150 -7.57 15.55 20.74
N GLU A 151 -7.79 14.30 21.14
CA GLU A 151 -9.09 13.64 20.96
C GLU A 151 -10.13 14.17 21.96
N TYR A 152 -9.70 14.50 23.19
CA TYR A 152 -10.52 15.28 24.13
C TYR A 152 -10.81 16.69 23.61
N MET A 153 -9.79 17.41 23.12
CA MET A 153 -9.99 18.80 22.67
C MET A 153 -10.86 18.90 21.42
N LYS A 154 -10.89 17.89 20.54
CA LYS A 154 -11.88 17.75 19.46
C LYS A 154 -13.31 17.63 20.02
N ASP A 155 -13.52 16.81 21.05
CA ASP A 155 -14.83 16.66 21.68
C ASP A 155 -15.28 17.94 22.40
N TRP A 156 -14.38 18.60 23.14
CA TRP A 156 -14.63 19.90 23.75
C TRP A 156 -15.01 20.96 22.71
N ALA A 157 -14.27 21.03 21.59
CA ALA A 157 -14.54 21.99 20.53
C ALA A 157 -15.87 21.73 19.83
N ALA A 158 -16.19 20.47 19.53
CA ALA A 158 -17.46 20.07 18.92
C ALA A 158 -18.66 20.40 19.83
N ALA A 159 -18.59 20.03 21.12
CA ALA A 159 -19.64 20.33 22.09
C ALA A 159 -19.79 21.85 22.31
N SER A 160 -18.68 22.56 22.52
CA SER A 160 -18.68 24.00 22.79
C SER A 160 -19.17 24.82 21.59
N SER A 161 -18.88 24.39 20.35
CA SER A 161 -19.41 25.06 19.15
C SER A 161 -20.94 24.89 19.02
N VAL A 162 -21.49 23.72 19.33
CA VAL A 162 -22.95 23.53 19.39
C VAL A 162 -23.58 24.40 20.49
N ILE A 163 -22.99 24.46 21.68
CA ILE A 163 -23.58 25.10 22.86
C ILE A 163 -23.40 26.64 22.87
N LEU A 164 -22.25 27.14 22.42
CA LEU A 164 -21.91 28.58 22.46
C LEU A 164 -22.23 29.33 21.15
N LEU A 165 -22.06 28.66 20.01
CA LEU A 165 -22.24 29.27 18.67
C LEU A 165 -23.54 28.81 17.97
N GLY A 166 -24.26 27.83 18.53
CA GLY A 166 -25.46 27.28 17.90
C GLY A 166 -25.16 26.42 16.66
N ALA A 167 -23.96 25.85 16.58
CA ALA A 167 -23.56 25.02 15.45
C ALA A 167 -24.46 23.79 15.27
N LYS A 168 -24.48 23.22 14.05
CA LYS A 168 -25.30 22.05 13.73
C LYS A 168 -24.91 20.86 14.61
N LYS A 169 -25.89 20.31 15.33
CA LYS A 169 -25.72 19.12 16.18
C LYS A 169 -25.29 17.90 15.36
N ASP A 170 -24.34 17.15 15.90
CA ASP A 170 -23.97 15.82 15.41
C ASP A 170 -24.98 14.75 15.89
N TYR A 171 -25.03 13.59 15.25
CA TYR A 171 -25.93 12.50 15.63
C TYR A 171 -25.59 11.87 17.00
N LEU A 172 -24.36 12.04 17.49
CA LEU A 172 -23.96 11.63 18.84
C LEU A 172 -24.32 12.65 19.94
N PHE A 173 -24.68 13.89 19.59
CA PHE A 173 -25.09 14.91 20.55
C PHE A 173 -26.43 14.53 21.21
N ASP A 174 -26.58 14.75 22.52
CA ASP A 174 -27.81 14.46 23.25
C ASP A 174 -28.31 15.67 24.03
N ASP A 175 -29.51 16.15 23.70
CA ASP A 175 -30.13 17.29 24.37
C ASP A 175 -30.63 16.96 25.80
N SER A 176 -30.76 15.67 26.14
CA SER A 176 -31.05 15.22 27.51
C SER A 176 -29.79 15.02 28.37
N PHE A 177 -28.60 14.99 27.75
CA PHE A 177 -27.32 14.77 28.43
C PHE A 177 -26.22 15.63 27.79
N THR A 178 -26.24 16.92 28.06
CA THR A 178 -25.25 17.93 27.62
C THR A 178 -24.54 18.61 28.81
N LEU A 179 -23.47 19.36 28.53
CA LEU A 179 -22.95 20.41 29.42
C LEU A 179 -23.86 21.65 29.41
N GLU A 180 -23.84 22.40 30.50
CA GLU A 180 -24.38 23.76 30.59
C GLU A 180 -23.37 24.81 30.08
N LYS A 181 -23.87 25.98 29.65
CA LYS A 181 -23.03 27.07 29.13
C LYS A 181 -22.01 27.55 30.17
N GLU A 182 -22.43 27.70 31.42
CA GLU A 182 -21.60 28.16 32.54
C GLU A 182 -20.49 27.16 32.88
N GLU A 183 -20.73 25.86 32.69
CA GLU A 183 -19.71 24.82 32.91
C GLU A 183 -18.52 25.02 31.96
N ILE A 184 -18.80 25.29 30.67
CA ILE A 184 -17.79 25.55 29.63
C ILE A 184 -17.05 26.87 29.89
N LEU A 185 -17.81 27.96 30.10
CA LEU A 185 -17.25 29.30 30.28
C LEU A 185 -16.29 29.39 31.46
N ARG A 186 -16.54 28.63 32.54
CA ARG A 186 -15.71 28.58 33.76
C ARG A 186 -14.24 28.26 33.51
N ARG A 187 -13.91 27.55 32.43
CA ARG A 187 -12.54 27.12 32.07
C ARG A 187 -12.21 27.36 30.59
N PHE A 188 -12.80 28.41 30.02
CA PHE A 188 -12.73 28.67 28.58
C PHE A 188 -11.29 28.91 28.10
N LEU A 189 -10.57 29.83 28.75
CA LEU A 189 -9.18 30.16 28.38
C LEU A 189 -8.24 28.97 28.54
N GLU A 190 -8.38 28.20 29.61
CA GLU A 190 -7.57 27.01 29.89
C GLU A 190 -7.70 25.97 28.75
N HIS A 191 -8.90 25.78 28.21
CA HIS A 191 -9.14 24.94 27.03
C HIS A 191 -8.60 25.54 25.73
N ILE A 192 -8.69 26.85 25.54
CA ILE A 192 -8.09 27.54 24.40
C ILE A 192 -6.57 27.36 24.39
N GLU A 193 -5.89 27.68 25.50
CA GLU A 193 -4.44 27.56 25.62
C GLU A 193 -3.96 26.12 25.44
N LYS A 194 -4.62 25.16 26.09
CA LYS A 194 -4.26 23.73 26.00
C LYS A 194 -4.52 23.15 24.60
N GLY A 195 -5.52 23.68 23.88
CA GLY A 195 -5.86 23.32 22.51
C GLY A 195 -4.93 23.93 21.46
N ILE A 196 -4.48 25.17 21.66
CA ILE A 196 -3.47 25.82 20.81
C ILE A 196 -2.16 25.04 20.88
N SER A 197 -1.66 24.78 22.09
CA SER A 197 -0.40 24.03 22.26
C SER A 197 -0.51 22.60 21.68
N LEU A 198 -1.70 21.98 21.80
CA LEU A 198 -2.03 20.68 21.20
C LEU A 198 -1.92 20.58 19.68
N ASN A 199 -1.69 21.69 18.98
CA ASN A 199 -1.85 21.78 17.52
C ASN A 199 -3.26 21.34 17.09
N MET A 200 -4.30 21.90 17.71
CA MET A 200 -5.68 21.63 17.30
C MET A 200 -5.93 22.05 15.84
N PRO A 201 -6.64 21.23 15.03
CA PRO A 201 -6.82 21.50 13.62
C PRO A 201 -7.72 22.72 13.39
N ALA A 202 -7.20 23.69 12.64
CA ALA A 202 -7.95 24.88 12.21
C ALA A 202 -9.08 24.58 11.21
N THR A 203 -9.08 23.38 10.63
CA THR A 203 -10.15 22.86 9.78
C THR A 203 -11.39 22.38 10.58
N GLY A 204 -11.28 22.24 11.90
CA GLY A 204 -12.39 21.90 12.80
C GLY A 204 -13.06 23.11 13.47
N PRO A 205 -14.03 22.89 14.40
CA PRO A 205 -14.78 23.96 15.06
C PRO A 205 -14.00 24.75 16.13
N PHE A 206 -12.73 24.40 16.39
CA PHE A 206 -11.93 24.99 17.45
C PHE A 206 -11.62 26.49 17.25
N PRO A 207 -11.25 26.99 16.05
CA PRO A 207 -10.86 28.39 15.90
C PRO A 207 -12.02 29.38 16.07
N ASP A 208 -13.25 29.00 15.74
CA ASP A 208 -14.41 29.88 15.94
C ASP A 208 -14.65 30.18 17.44
N LEU A 209 -14.15 29.32 18.33
CA LEU A 209 -14.16 29.56 19.78
C LEU A 209 -13.15 30.64 20.20
N LEU A 210 -12.01 30.81 19.51
CA LEU A 210 -11.13 31.98 19.73
C LEU A 210 -11.89 33.28 19.46
N PHE A 211 -12.64 33.33 18.35
CA PHE A 211 -13.44 34.51 17.99
C PHE A 211 -14.58 34.75 18.98
N PHE A 212 -15.31 33.70 19.37
CA PHE A 212 -16.30 33.79 20.46
C PHE A 212 -15.69 34.41 21.73
N GLY A 213 -14.49 33.98 22.12
CA GLY A 213 -13.81 34.48 23.30
C GLY A 213 -13.33 35.93 23.18
N VAL A 214 -12.95 36.40 21.99
CA VAL A 214 -12.66 37.84 21.76
C VAL A 214 -13.96 38.67 21.80
N GLU A 215 -15.02 38.20 21.14
CA GLU A 215 -16.33 38.87 21.07
C GLU A 215 -17.00 38.99 22.44
N ASN A 216 -16.85 37.99 23.30
CA ASN A 216 -17.40 37.96 24.66
C ASN A 216 -16.41 38.47 25.73
N HIS A 217 -15.31 39.11 25.31
CA HIS A 217 -14.27 39.70 26.18
C HIS A 217 -13.61 38.72 27.18
N LEU A 218 -13.53 37.44 26.81
CA LEU A 218 -12.82 36.41 27.56
C LEU A 218 -11.31 36.48 27.32
N LEU A 219 -10.87 36.76 26.08
CA LEU A 219 -9.47 37.05 25.74
C LEU A 219 -9.33 38.37 24.96
N SER A 220 -8.14 38.96 25.00
CA SER A 220 -7.81 40.14 24.19
C SER A 220 -7.58 39.77 22.72
N LYS A 221 -7.74 40.77 21.86
CA LYS A 221 -7.50 40.64 20.42
C LYS A 221 -6.02 40.37 20.11
N GLU A 222 -5.14 40.88 20.94
CA GLU A 222 -3.69 40.70 20.88
C GLU A 222 -3.29 39.27 21.28
N ALA A 223 -3.84 38.74 22.38
CA ALA A 223 -3.62 37.33 22.75
C ALA A 223 -4.12 36.38 21.66
N ALA A 224 -5.27 36.67 21.05
CA ALA A 224 -5.79 35.90 19.92
C ALA A 224 -4.84 35.90 18.70
N LYS A 225 -4.05 36.98 18.47
CA LYS A 225 -3.04 37.00 17.41
C LYS A 225 -1.89 36.07 17.72
N GLU A 226 -1.33 36.15 18.94
CA GLU A 226 -0.20 35.30 19.35
C GLU A 226 -0.58 33.82 19.27
N TYR A 227 -1.71 33.41 19.85
CA TYR A 227 -2.19 32.03 19.78
C TYR A 227 -2.33 31.51 18.34
N ILE A 228 -2.82 32.33 17.39
CA ILE A 228 -2.92 31.91 15.98
C ILE A 228 -1.54 31.81 15.31
N PHE A 229 -0.58 32.68 15.65
CA PHE A 229 0.79 32.52 15.17
C PHE A 229 1.45 31.24 15.73
N ASP A 230 1.32 30.98 17.03
CA ASP A 230 1.86 29.78 17.67
C ASP A 230 1.30 28.50 17.03
N ALA A 231 -0.04 28.44 16.87
CA ALA A 231 -0.71 27.33 16.20
C ALA A 231 -0.31 27.20 14.71
N LEU A 232 -0.05 28.31 14.01
CA LEU A 232 0.43 28.31 12.63
C LEU A 232 1.86 27.76 12.50
N TYR A 233 2.76 28.02 13.46
CA TYR A 233 4.14 27.49 13.43
C TYR A 233 4.20 25.98 13.65
N ILE A 234 3.35 25.44 14.52
CA ILE A 234 3.31 23.99 14.84
C ILE A 234 2.38 23.18 13.92
N ALA A 235 1.55 23.85 13.11
CA ALA A 235 0.60 23.22 12.21
C ALA A 235 1.27 22.31 11.17
N LYS A 236 1.04 20.99 11.32
CA LYS A 236 1.62 19.94 10.47
C LYS A 236 0.95 19.82 9.09
N ARG A 237 -0.38 20.02 9.00
CA ARG A 237 -1.16 19.84 7.76
C ARG A 237 -1.28 21.15 6.96
N PRO A 238 -1.16 21.14 5.61
CA PRO A 238 -1.34 22.34 4.76
C PRO A 238 -2.70 23.03 4.92
N GLY A 239 -3.77 22.24 5.11
CA GLY A 239 -5.13 22.76 5.30
C GLY A 239 -5.28 23.57 6.59
N ASP A 240 -4.63 23.11 7.67
CA ASP A 240 -4.68 23.81 8.96
C ASP A 240 -3.80 25.08 8.94
N ARG A 241 -2.61 25.03 8.32
CA ARG A 241 -1.78 26.24 8.08
C ARG A 241 -2.54 27.30 7.28
N LYS A 242 -3.21 26.91 6.18
CA LYS A 242 -4.08 27.80 5.39
C LYS A 242 -5.14 28.45 6.27
N ALA A 243 -5.89 27.65 7.01
CA ALA A 243 -7.00 28.14 7.82
C ALA A 243 -6.51 29.07 8.95
N TRP A 244 -5.42 28.76 9.67
CA TRP A 244 -4.83 29.68 10.64
C TRP A 244 -4.43 31.02 10.01
N ALA A 245 -3.77 31.01 8.85
CA ALA A 245 -3.36 32.24 8.16
C ALA A 245 -4.55 33.11 7.71
N GLU A 246 -5.66 32.51 7.27
CA GLU A 246 -6.89 33.22 6.87
C GLU A 246 -7.62 33.88 8.06
N LEU A 247 -7.38 33.42 9.30
CA LEU A 247 -8.01 33.98 10.50
C LEU A 247 -7.30 35.23 11.05
N LEU A 248 -6.02 35.44 10.71
CA LEU A 248 -5.27 36.66 11.05
C LEU A 248 -5.90 37.93 10.46
N ASP A 249 -6.62 37.82 9.35
CA ASP A 249 -7.35 38.93 8.72
C ASP A 249 -8.56 39.38 9.54
N LYS A 250 -9.31 38.42 10.12
CA LYS A 250 -10.41 38.72 11.06
C LYS A 250 -9.88 39.46 12.31
N LEU A 251 -8.66 39.15 12.74
CA LEU A 251 -7.97 39.84 13.84
C LEU A 251 -7.25 41.13 13.42
N GLY A 252 -7.29 41.53 12.16
CA GLY A 252 -6.67 42.79 11.70
C GLY A 252 -5.17 42.84 12.00
N CYS A 253 -4.42 41.84 11.52
CA CYS A 253 -2.96 41.90 11.54
C CYS A 253 -2.43 42.99 10.59
N VAL A 254 -1.46 43.78 11.10
CA VAL A 254 -0.77 44.83 10.35
C VAL A 254 0.57 44.31 9.82
N GLU A 255 1.17 45.00 8.84
CA GLU A 255 2.45 44.59 8.24
C GLU A 255 3.56 44.34 9.28
N LYS A 256 3.60 45.18 10.32
CA LYS A 256 4.53 45.03 11.44
C LYS A 256 4.39 43.69 12.19
N ASP A 257 3.17 43.15 12.31
CA ASP A 257 2.94 41.86 12.98
C ASP A 257 3.70 40.73 12.26
N PHE A 258 3.96 40.86 10.96
CA PHE A 258 4.74 39.89 10.18
C PHE A 258 6.23 40.20 10.15
N THR A 259 6.65 41.48 10.04
CA THR A 259 8.09 41.83 10.02
C THR A 259 8.78 41.47 11.32
N ASP A 260 8.11 41.68 12.45
CA ASP A 260 8.63 41.34 13.79
C ASP A 260 8.68 39.82 14.04
N ARG A 261 8.14 38.99 13.11
CA ARG A 261 8.08 37.52 13.16
C ARG A 261 8.77 36.85 11.96
N ALA A 262 9.53 37.60 11.16
CA ALA A 262 9.99 37.16 9.85
C ALA A 262 10.80 35.85 9.88
N GLU A 263 11.68 35.66 10.86
CA GLU A 263 12.52 34.46 10.99
C GLU A 263 11.69 33.18 11.14
N ASN A 264 10.55 33.23 11.84
CA ASN A 264 9.63 32.11 12.00
C ASN A 264 8.70 31.90 10.79
N LEU A 265 8.45 32.96 10.00
CA LEU A 265 7.63 32.91 8.80
C LEU A 265 8.40 32.39 7.56
N ILE A 266 9.72 32.63 7.47
CA ILE A 266 10.55 32.19 6.34
C ILE A 266 10.48 30.66 6.09
N PRO A 267 10.56 29.77 7.10
CA PRO A 267 10.37 28.33 6.90
C PRO A 267 9.00 27.96 6.32
N LEU A 268 7.93 28.67 6.71
CA LEU A 268 6.57 28.43 6.22
C LEU A 268 6.40 28.84 4.74
N LEU A 269 7.14 29.85 4.27
CA LEU A 269 7.19 30.21 2.85
C LEU A 269 7.82 29.09 2.01
N GLY A 270 8.86 28.44 2.53
CA GLY A 270 9.59 27.35 1.88
C GLY A 270 8.71 26.19 1.40
N LEU A 271 7.60 25.95 2.11
CA LEU A 271 6.62 24.88 1.82
C LEU A 271 5.92 25.02 0.46
N GLY A 272 6.00 26.17 -0.22
CA GLY A 272 5.37 26.39 -1.53
C GLY A 272 3.87 26.63 -1.47
N GLU A 273 3.31 26.78 -0.26
CA GLU A 273 1.88 26.88 0.00
C GLU A 273 1.37 28.29 -0.35
N SER A 274 0.72 28.42 -1.52
CA SER A 274 0.18 29.68 -2.02
C SER A 274 -0.57 30.53 -0.98
N PRO A 275 -1.43 30.03 -0.08
CA PRO A 275 -2.07 30.87 0.94
C PRO A 275 -1.08 31.59 1.87
N LEU A 276 0.00 30.92 2.28
CA LEU A 276 1.00 31.48 3.19
C LEU A 276 1.89 32.47 2.44
N ILE A 277 2.36 32.09 1.25
CA ILE A 277 3.18 32.95 0.39
C ILE A 277 2.40 34.20 -0.02
N GLU A 278 1.12 34.06 -0.39
CA GLU A 278 0.28 35.21 -0.75
C GLU A 278 -0.06 36.10 0.46
N ARG A 279 -0.09 35.57 1.68
CA ARG A 279 -0.41 36.37 2.89
C ARG A 279 0.79 37.09 3.49
N PHE A 280 1.96 36.46 3.54
CA PHE A 280 3.12 36.98 4.27
C PHE A 280 4.21 37.56 3.37
N ALA A 281 4.50 36.92 2.22
CA ALA A 281 5.66 37.29 1.40
C ALA A 281 5.64 38.76 0.92
N PRO A 282 4.52 39.37 0.49
CA PRO A 282 4.53 40.78 0.06
C PRO A 282 4.96 41.74 1.18
N ALA A 283 4.38 41.60 2.37
CA ALA A 283 4.70 42.46 3.51
C ALA A 283 6.16 42.31 3.98
N LEU A 284 6.71 41.09 3.90
CA LEU A 284 8.10 40.80 4.20
C LEU A 284 9.03 41.39 3.11
N ILE A 285 8.80 41.07 1.84
CA ILE A 285 9.62 41.57 0.71
C ILE A 285 9.69 43.09 0.69
N GLU A 286 8.56 43.77 0.90
CA GLU A 286 8.49 45.23 0.84
C GLU A 286 9.20 45.91 2.03
N ASN A 287 9.18 45.34 3.23
CA ASN A 287 9.62 46.03 4.48
C ASN A 287 10.83 45.43 5.22
N ILE A 288 11.28 44.20 4.94
CA ILE A 288 12.33 43.52 5.72
C ILE A 288 13.75 44.09 5.47
N SER A 289 14.75 43.74 6.29
CA SER A 289 16.16 44.10 6.10
C SER A 289 16.77 43.50 4.81
N GLU A 290 17.85 44.09 4.29
CA GLU A 290 18.57 43.53 3.13
C GLU A 290 19.10 42.10 3.40
N GLU A 291 19.46 41.79 4.65
CA GLU A 291 20.04 40.51 5.10
C GLU A 291 19.05 39.34 5.01
N LEU A 292 17.78 39.57 5.37
CA LEU A 292 16.74 38.53 5.34
C LEU A 292 15.96 38.49 4.01
N LEU A 293 16.17 39.47 3.11
CA LEU A 293 15.48 39.54 1.82
C LEU A 293 15.78 38.34 0.91
N TYR A 294 17.03 37.89 0.86
CA TYR A 294 17.41 36.71 0.08
C TYR A 294 16.80 35.41 0.64
N PRO A 295 16.90 35.11 1.97
CA PRO A 295 16.12 34.05 2.62
C PRO A 295 14.60 34.07 2.32
N VAL A 296 13.94 35.23 2.36
CA VAL A 296 12.51 35.33 2.01
C VAL A 296 12.26 34.94 0.55
N LEU A 297 13.06 35.47 -0.38
CA LEU A 297 12.84 35.24 -1.82
C LEU A 297 13.19 33.81 -2.24
N ILE A 298 14.30 33.24 -1.77
CA ILE A 298 14.68 31.85 -2.11
C ILE A 298 13.63 30.86 -1.59
N SER A 299 13.09 31.07 -0.38
CA SER A 299 11.99 30.26 0.16
C SER A 299 10.70 30.37 -0.67
N CYS A 300 10.47 31.48 -1.37
CA CYS A 300 9.31 31.65 -2.25
C CYS A 300 9.46 31.01 -3.65
N THR A 301 10.60 30.42 -4.00
CA THR A 301 10.81 29.76 -5.32
C THR A 301 9.84 28.60 -5.59
N SER A 302 9.41 27.91 -4.53
CA SER A 302 8.48 26.77 -4.58
C SER A 302 7.03 27.17 -4.95
N ALA A 303 6.74 28.47 -5.14
CA ALA A 303 5.42 28.98 -5.53
C ALA A 303 4.99 28.53 -6.95
N LYS A 304 4.16 27.48 -7.02
CA LYS A 304 3.70 26.90 -8.31
C LYS A 304 2.63 27.73 -9.03
N VAL A 305 1.89 28.58 -8.33
CA VAL A 305 0.67 29.25 -8.87
C VAL A 305 0.99 30.61 -9.50
N LYS A 306 0.48 30.84 -10.72
CA LYS A 306 0.66 32.09 -11.50
C LYS A 306 0.35 33.37 -10.71
N LYS A 307 -0.74 33.38 -9.93
CA LYS A 307 -1.12 34.53 -9.07
C LYS A 307 -0.02 34.84 -8.06
N THR A 308 0.43 33.83 -7.32
CA THR A 308 1.50 33.90 -6.31
C THR A 308 2.80 34.41 -6.94
N LYS A 309 3.28 33.77 -8.02
CA LYS A 309 4.49 34.17 -8.75
C LYS A 309 4.46 35.65 -9.17
N LYS A 310 3.34 36.11 -9.74
CA LYS A 310 3.17 37.52 -10.10
C LYS A 310 3.21 38.46 -8.91
N MET A 311 2.59 38.08 -7.78
CA MET A 311 2.54 38.95 -6.62
C MET A 311 3.91 39.11 -5.95
N LEU A 312 4.72 38.04 -5.93
CA LEU A 312 6.13 38.08 -5.52
C LEU A 312 6.92 39.10 -6.36
N LEU A 313 6.91 38.96 -7.68
CA LEU A 313 7.63 39.88 -8.58
C LEU A 313 7.15 41.34 -8.46
N ASN A 314 5.85 41.56 -8.23
CA ASN A 314 5.32 42.91 -8.01
C ASN A 314 5.65 43.49 -6.63
N ALA A 315 5.81 42.67 -5.58
CA ALA A 315 6.29 43.11 -4.28
C ALA A 315 7.76 43.56 -4.36
N VAL A 316 8.62 42.76 -5.03
CA VAL A 316 10.03 43.11 -5.24
C VAL A 316 10.16 44.40 -6.06
N LEU A 317 9.34 44.58 -7.10
CA LEU A 317 9.32 45.78 -7.95
C LEU A 317 8.92 47.09 -7.25
N LYS A 318 8.37 47.04 -6.03
CA LYS A 318 8.12 48.24 -5.20
C LYS A 318 9.31 48.62 -4.32
N ARG A 319 10.23 47.68 -4.08
CA ARG A 319 11.33 47.84 -3.12
C ARG A 319 12.50 48.61 -3.75
N GLU A 320 13.17 49.44 -2.95
CA GLU A 320 14.45 50.03 -3.33
C GLU A 320 15.51 48.94 -3.60
N LYS A 321 16.41 49.21 -4.55
CA LYS A 321 17.47 48.28 -4.97
C LYS A 321 18.44 48.00 -3.80
N PRO A 322 18.60 46.73 -3.36
CA PRO A 322 19.59 46.36 -2.35
C PRO A 322 21.01 46.40 -2.91
N LYS A 323 22.01 46.44 -2.03
CA LYS A 323 23.44 46.46 -2.42
C LYS A 323 23.87 45.15 -3.08
N SER A 324 23.27 44.04 -2.65
CA SER A 324 23.44 42.66 -3.13
C SER A 324 22.61 42.32 -4.38
N ALA A 325 22.14 43.30 -5.17
CA ALA A 325 21.18 43.06 -6.25
C ALA A 325 21.59 42.00 -7.30
N ASN A 326 22.88 41.76 -7.52
CA ASN A 326 23.35 40.73 -8.45
C ASN A 326 23.17 39.30 -7.91
N ASP A 327 23.16 39.12 -6.59
CA ASP A 327 23.07 37.82 -5.93
C ASP A 327 21.71 37.15 -6.18
N PHE A 328 20.71 37.93 -6.62
CA PHE A 328 19.38 37.47 -7.01
C PHE A 328 19.28 36.99 -8.49
N ALA A 329 20.38 36.97 -9.24
CA ALA A 329 20.37 36.56 -10.66
C ALA A 329 19.95 35.09 -10.85
N GLU A 330 20.48 34.17 -10.03
CA GLU A 330 20.11 32.74 -10.07
C GLU A 330 18.64 32.51 -9.69
N TRP A 331 18.12 33.29 -8.75
CA TRP A 331 16.70 33.28 -8.39
C TRP A 331 15.81 33.76 -9.54
N LEU A 332 16.31 34.71 -10.35
CA LEU A 332 15.55 35.36 -11.40
C LEU A 332 15.46 34.56 -12.70
N SER A 333 16.49 33.77 -13.05
CA SER A 333 16.47 32.91 -14.25
C SER A 333 15.24 31.99 -14.27
N LEU A 334 14.86 31.46 -13.11
CA LEU A 334 13.67 30.62 -12.87
C LEU A 334 12.34 31.29 -13.25
N TYR A 335 12.27 32.63 -13.26
CA TYR A 335 11.08 33.40 -13.62
C TYR A 335 11.15 33.99 -15.04
N LEU A 336 12.36 34.20 -15.57
CA LEU A 336 12.58 34.57 -16.98
C LEU A 336 12.24 33.42 -17.92
N GLN A 337 12.49 32.18 -17.49
CA GLN A 337 12.15 30.94 -18.22
C GLN A 337 10.71 30.45 -17.97
N ASP A 338 9.85 31.22 -17.28
CA ASP A 338 8.46 30.81 -17.01
C ASP A 338 7.62 30.84 -18.30
N GLU A 339 6.92 29.74 -18.62
CA GLU A 339 6.03 29.61 -19.79
C GLU A 339 5.00 30.75 -19.89
N ASP A 340 4.61 31.35 -18.77
CA ASP A 340 3.71 32.48 -18.78
C ASP A 340 4.46 33.76 -19.15
N LYS A 341 4.32 34.19 -20.41
CA LYS A 341 4.87 35.45 -20.96
C LYS A 341 4.61 36.68 -20.08
N SER A 342 3.56 36.65 -19.24
CA SER A 342 3.21 37.74 -18.32
C SER A 342 3.75 37.60 -16.89
N ILE A 343 4.51 36.53 -16.61
CA ILE A 343 5.49 36.39 -15.52
C ILE A 343 6.88 36.74 -16.05
N ALA A 344 7.30 36.19 -17.19
CA ALA A 344 8.60 36.51 -17.81
C ALA A 344 8.79 38.02 -18.02
N ALA A 345 7.79 38.73 -18.57
CA ALA A 345 7.86 40.20 -18.73
C ALA A 345 7.88 40.99 -17.39
N LEU A 346 7.45 40.40 -16.26
CA LEU A 346 7.64 40.99 -14.93
C LEU A 346 9.05 40.72 -14.40
N ALA A 347 9.62 39.55 -14.69
CA ALA A 347 10.99 39.19 -14.37
C ALA A 347 12.00 40.06 -15.15
N GLU A 348 11.78 40.28 -16.44
CA GLU A 348 12.55 41.23 -17.27
C GLU A 348 12.47 42.66 -16.72
N LYS A 349 11.26 43.13 -16.37
CA LYS A 349 11.07 44.45 -15.76
C LYS A 349 11.82 44.58 -14.43
N PHE A 350 11.83 43.52 -13.62
CA PHE A 350 12.58 43.47 -12.37
C PHE A 350 14.09 43.51 -12.62
N ALA A 351 14.61 42.69 -13.54
CA ALA A 351 16.02 42.72 -13.96
C ALA A 351 16.47 44.14 -14.36
N LEU A 352 15.69 44.80 -15.21
CA LEU A 352 15.94 46.18 -15.63
C LEU A 352 15.87 47.18 -14.47
N SER A 353 14.94 47.00 -13.52
CA SER A 353 14.77 47.91 -12.37
C SER A 353 15.94 47.85 -11.39
N TRP A 354 16.56 46.68 -11.22
CA TRP A 354 17.71 46.48 -10.33
C TRP A 354 19.05 46.44 -11.09
N GLY A 355 19.05 46.45 -12.43
CA GLY A 355 20.25 46.42 -13.26
C GLY A 355 20.98 45.06 -13.24
N ILE A 356 20.25 43.96 -13.16
CA ILE A 356 20.78 42.59 -13.23
C ILE A 356 21.03 42.25 -14.71
N ALA A 357 22.20 41.68 -15.02
CA ALA A 357 22.53 41.23 -16.36
C ALA A 357 21.72 39.98 -16.73
N LEU A 358 21.22 39.92 -17.97
CA LEU A 358 20.43 38.81 -18.48
C LEU A 358 21.20 38.07 -19.58
N GLU A 359 21.58 36.83 -19.28
CA GLU A 359 22.04 35.86 -20.28
C GLU A 359 20.87 34.90 -20.55
N GLN A 360 20.33 34.94 -21.78
CA GLN A 360 19.25 34.06 -22.23
C GLN A 360 19.85 32.93 -23.08
N GLU A 361 19.86 31.70 -22.55
CA GLU A 361 20.10 30.50 -23.35
C GLU A 361 18.80 30.07 -24.05
N GLU A 362 18.73 30.27 -25.37
CA GLU A 362 17.65 29.71 -26.19
C GLU A 362 17.83 28.20 -26.35
N SER A 363 17.11 27.41 -25.55
CA SER A 363 17.16 25.94 -25.60
C SER A 363 16.45 25.36 -26.82
N THR A 364 17.11 25.42 -27.99
CA THR A 364 16.70 24.67 -29.17
C THR A 364 16.94 23.17 -28.93
N LYS A 365 15.88 22.42 -28.62
CA LYS A 365 15.91 20.95 -28.57
C LYS A 365 16.26 20.40 -29.96
N GLU A 366 17.39 19.71 -30.07
CA GLU A 366 17.73 18.94 -31.29
C GLU A 366 16.73 17.79 -31.50
N LEU A 367 16.37 17.53 -32.77
CA LEU A 367 15.45 16.46 -33.14
C LEU A 367 16.13 15.09 -33.05
N ARG A 368 15.47 14.15 -32.36
CA ARG A 368 16.03 12.87 -31.92
C ARG A 368 15.56 11.67 -32.76
N GLY A 369 14.48 11.81 -33.53
CA GLY A 369 13.88 10.70 -34.27
C GLY A 369 13.06 9.78 -33.35
N LEU A 370 12.15 10.37 -32.58
CA LEU A 370 11.32 9.68 -31.58
C LEU A 370 10.14 8.91 -32.18
N TRP A 371 9.80 9.18 -33.43
CA TRP A 371 8.85 8.37 -34.19
C TRP A 371 9.56 7.18 -34.84
N ARG A 372 9.20 5.97 -34.42
CA ARG A 372 9.71 4.71 -34.96
C ARG A 372 8.55 3.85 -35.48
N GLU A 373 8.81 3.09 -36.53
CA GLU A 373 7.89 2.02 -36.95
C GLU A 373 7.85 0.93 -35.86
N SER A 374 6.71 0.24 -35.74
CA SER A 374 6.60 -0.88 -34.81
C SER A 374 7.52 -2.03 -35.29
N PRO A 375 8.34 -2.62 -34.41
CA PRO A 375 9.07 -3.83 -34.75
C PRO A 375 8.13 -4.96 -35.17
N GLU A 376 8.65 -5.91 -35.95
CA GLU A 376 7.94 -7.14 -36.31
C GLU A 376 7.63 -7.97 -35.05
N LEU A 377 6.51 -8.68 -35.07
CA LEU A 377 6.10 -9.55 -33.98
C LEU A 377 7.10 -10.71 -33.83
N TRP A 378 7.70 -10.83 -32.64
CA TRP A 378 8.71 -11.85 -32.37
C TRP A 378 8.16 -13.30 -32.39
N GLU A 379 9.03 -14.25 -32.68
CA GLU A 379 8.78 -15.67 -32.42
C GLU A 379 9.08 -15.98 -30.94
N VAL A 380 8.12 -16.56 -30.21
CA VAL A 380 8.31 -16.89 -28.79
C VAL A 380 9.24 -18.11 -28.64
N PRO A 381 10.33 -18.01 -27.84
CA PRO A 381 11.20 -19.14 -27.60
C PRO A 381 10.49 -20.32 -26.93
N ARG A 382 10.98 -21.54 -27.22
CA ARG A 382 10.55 -22.76 -26.52
C ARG A 382 10.99 -22.69 -25.06
N PHE A 383 10.14 -23.19 -24.16
CA PHE A 383 10.45 -23.26 -22.74
C PHE A 383 11.72 -24.09 -22.49
N SER A 384 12.66 -23.53 -21.74
CA SER A 384 13.85 -24.23 -21.26
C SER A 384 13.75 -24.47 -19.75
N LEU A 385 14.05 -25.69 -19.32
CA LEU A 385 14.14 -26.06 -17.89
C LEU A 385 15.34 -25.41 -17.19
N GLY A 386 16.32 -24.90 -17.94
CA GLY A 386 17.62 -24.50 -17.42
C GLY A 386 18.56 -25.70 -17.22
N GLU A 387 19.64 -25.49 -16.47
CA GLU A 387 20.54 -26.57 -16.08
C GLU A 387 19.90 -27.41 -14.96
N GLY A 388 19.87 -28.73 -15.14
CA GLY A 388 19.21 -29.68 -14.24
C GLY A 388 19.98 -29.97 -12.95
N THR A 389 20.50 -28.94 -12.27
CA THR A 389 21.42 -29.08 -11.13
C THR A 389 20.84 -28.55 -9.82
N ALA A 390 21.36 -29.09 -8.71
CA ALA A 390 21.11 -28.62 -7.35
C ALA A 390 21.47 -27.13 -7.14
N GLU A 391 22.47 -26.61 -7.87
CA GLU A 391 22.91 -25.21 -7.79
C GLU A 391 21.90 -24.28 -8.48
N SER A 392 21.51 -24.59 -9.72
CA SER A 392 20.53 -23.79 -10.48
C SER A 392 19.15 -23.73 -9.81
N LEU A 393 18.73 -24.79 -9.13
CA LEU A 393 17.52 -24.77 -8.31
C LEU A 393 17.63 -23.80 -7.12
N THR A 394 18.83 -23.68 -6.53
CA THR A 394 19.10 -22.76 -5.42
C THR A 394 19.13 -21.30 -5.89
N ASP A 395 19.68 -21.03 -7.07
CA ASP A 395 19.67 -19.69 -7.67
C ASP A 395 18.23 -19.21 -7.99
N MET A 396 17.38 -20.10 -8.52
CA MET A 396 15.95 -19.80 -8.72
C MET A 396 15.24 -19.51 -7.39
N VAL A 397 15.56 -20.23 -6.30
CA VAL A 397 15.05 -19.92 -4.95
C VAL A 397 15.43 -18.51 -4.53
N ALA A 398 16.67 -18.07 -4.74
CA ALA A 398 17.09 -16.72 -4.37
C ALA A 398 16.26 -15.67 -5.11
N LEU A 399 16.16 -15.78 -6.44
CA LEU A 399 15.40 -14.84 -7.30
C LEU A 399 13.89 -14.83 -7.04
N LEU A 400 13.30 -15.95 -6.60
CA LEU A 400 11.88 -16.02 -6.23
C LEU A 400 11.62 -15.58 -4.79
N SER A 401 12.53 -15.87 -3.86
CA SER A 401 12.48 -15.34 -2.48
C SER A 401 12.56 -13.82 -2.51
N GLU A 402 13.38 -13.24 -3.38
CA GLU A 402 13.51 -11.79 -3.56
C GLU A 402 12.18 -11.04 -3.81
N ARG A 403 11.11 -11.71 -4.26
CA ARG A 403 9.83 -11.09 -4.65
C ARG A 403 8.87 -10.89 -3.45
N LYS A 404 8.34 -9.66 -3.29
CA LYS A 404 7.25 -9.39 -2.33
C LYS A 404 5.90 -9.99 -2.71
N GLU A 405 5.57 -10.02 -3.99
CA GLU A 405 4.37 -10.67 -4.49
C GLU A 405 4.72 -11.94 -5.27
N CYS A 406 3.90 -12.98 -5.10
CA CYS A 406 4.02 -14.18 -5.92
C CYS A 406 3.16 -14.01 -7.17
N VAL A 407 3.82 -14.16 -8.32
CA VAL A 407 3.23 -14.07 -9.64
C VAL A 407 3.69 -15.31 -10.37
N GLU A 408 2.74 -16.13 -10.84
CA GLU A 408 2.99 -17.33 -11.65
C GLU A 408 3.49 -16.96 -13.07
N ASP A 409 4.71 -16.42 -13.15
CA ASP A 409 5.43 -16.08 -14.39
C ASP A 409 6.32 -17.24 -14.87
N LEU A 410 7.06 -16.99 -15.96
CA LEU A 410 8.01 -17.96 -16.53
C LEU A 410 9.02 -18.48 -15.50
N LEU A 411 9.59 -17.61 -14.66
CA LEU A 411 10.58 -18.01 -13.66
C LEU A 411 9.96 -18.92 -12.59
N PHE A 412 8.72 -18.64 -12.18
CA PHE A 412 7.99 -19.47 -11.22
C PHE A 412 7.68 -20.87 -11.79
N GLU A 413 7.29 -20.98 -13.07
CA GLU A 413 7.06 -22.27 -13.72
C GLU A 413 8.36 -23.04 -14.02
N GLN A 414 9.46 -22.34 -14.37
CA GLN A 414 10.79 -22.95 -14.48
C GLN A 414 11.22 -23.56 -13.14
N PHE A 415 11.06 -22.83 -12.05
CA PHE A 415 11.34 -23.31 -10.70
C PHE A 415 10.51 -24.54 -10.32
N LEU A 416 9.19 -24.52 -10.55
CA LEU A 416 8.32 -25.67 -10.27
C LEU A 416 8.71 -26.91 -11.06
N ALA A 417 9.00 -26.74 -12.36
CA ALA A 417 9.42 -27.85 -13.22
C ALA A 417 10.79 -28.42 -12.81
N LEU A 418 11.75 -27.55 -12.49
CA LEU A 418 13.10 -27.96 -12.07
C LEU A 418 13.09 -28.64 -10.69
N ALA A 419 12.36 -28.08 -9.72
CA ALA A 419 12.17 -28.67 -8.40
C ALA A 419 11.61 -30.10 -8.51
N ASN A 420 10.54 -30.29 -9.31
CA ASN A 420 9.96 -31.61 -9.50
C ASN A 420 10.91 -32.56 -10.25
N HIS A 421 11.64 -32.07 -11.26
CA HIS A 421 12.57 -32.88 -12.05
C HIS A 421 13.74 -33.44 -11.22
N ILE A 422 14.30 -32.62 -10.33
CA ILE A 422 15.36 -33.07 -9.41
C ILE A 422 14.74 -33.97 -8.34
N ALA A 423 13.59 -33.61 -7.76
CA ALA A 423 12.95 -34.38 -6.70
C ALA A 423 12.51 -35.79 -7.15
N TYR A 424 12.04 -35.95 -8.39
CA TYR A 424 11.68 -37.25 -8.97
C TYR A 424 12.88 -38.18 -9.15
N LYS A 425 14.06 -37.63 -9.48
CA LYS A 425 15.31 -38.40 -9.61
C LYS A 425 15.96 -38.69 -8.27
N ASN A 426 15.99 -37.70 -7.39
CA ASN A 426 16.69 -37.72 -6.12
C ASN A 426 16.04 -36.73 -5.14
N PRO A 427 15.03 -37.17 -4.35
CA PRO A 427 14.28 -36.27 -3.48
C PRO A 427 15.14 -35.61 -2.41
N GLU A 428 16.18 -36.31 -1.93
CA GLU A 428 17.10 -35.79 -0.92
C GLU A 428 18.01 -34.68 -1.48
N GLU A 429 18.38 -34.73 -2.76
CA GLU A 429 19.13 -33.65 -3.43
C GLU A 429 18.25 -32.40 -3.63
N ALA A 430 17.01 -32.58 -4.08
CA ALA A 430 16.06 -31.47 -4.18
C ALA A 430 15.77 -30.83 -2.81
N LYS A 431 15.56 -31.64 -1.75
CA LYS A 431 15.46 -31.13 -0.37
C LYS A 431 16.69 -30.33 0.02
N MET A 432 17.90 -30.88 -0.17
CA MET A 432 19.16 -30.22 0.19
C MET A 432 19.34 -28.85 -0.49
N SER A 433 18.99 -28.69 -1.77
CA SER A 433 18.96 -27.38 -2.45
C SER A 433 17.95 -26.42 -1.82
N LEU A 434 16.77 -26.92 -1.46
CA LEU A 434 15.65 -26.12 -0.96
C LEU A 434 15.70 -25.90 0.57
N LEU A 435 16.66 -26.47 1.30
CA LEU A 435 16.88 -26.24 2.74
C LEU A 435 17.12 -24.75 3.08
N GLY A 436 17.56 -23.93 2.12
CA GLY A 436 17.76 -22.50 2.28
C GLY A 436 16.48 -21.65 2.30
N MET A 437 15.34 -22.18 1.84
CA MET A 437 14.09 -21.41 1.71
C MET A 437 13.57 -20.88 3.05
N PRO A 438 13.20 -19.61 3.21
CA PRO A 438 12.68 -19.08 4.49
C PRO A 438 11.42 -19.81 5.01
N ASN A 439 11.21 -19.80 6.33
CA ASN A 439 10.05 -20.43 7.00
C ASN A 439 9.10 -19.40 7.66
N SER A 440 8.91 -18.23 7.06
CA SER A 440 7.93 -17.25 7.54
C SER A 440 6.50 -17.69 7.25
N ASP A 441 5.60 -17.61 8.24
CA ASP A 441 4.19 -18.07 8.19
C ASP A 441 3.24 -17.19 7.33
N SER A 442 3.69 -16.77 6.15
CA SER A 442 2.87 -16.09 5.14
C SER A 442 3.44 -16.13 3.71
N GLY A 443 4.71 -16.49 3.53
CA GLY A 443 5.36 -16.46 2.21
C GLY A 443 4.81 -17.54 1.27
N THR A 444 4.60 -17.22 -0.01
CA THR A 444 3.93 -18.12 -0.96
C THR A 444 4.68 -19.42 -1.25
N LEU A 445 5.97 -19.50 -0.88
CA LEU A 445 6.82 -20.69 -0.97
C LEU A 445 6.85 -21.53 0.33
N TRP A 446 6.14 -21.12 1.39
CA TRP A 446 6.17 -21.74 2.73
C TRP A 446 5.85 -23.24 2.70
N THR A 447 4.87 -23.69 1.91
CA THR A 447 4.52 -25.12 1.79
C THR A 447 5.67 -25.93 1.17
N LEU A 448 6.47 -25.34 0.27
CA LEU A 448 7.65 -25.98 -0.28
C LEU A 448 8.85 -25.88 0.68
N GLY A 449 9.04 -24.74 1.36
CA GLY A 449 10.01 -24.60 2.46
C GLY A 449 9.69 -25.51 3.66
N ARG A 450 8.45 -26.02 3.72
CA ARG A 450 8.02 -27.18 4.50
C ARG A 450 8.49 -28.48 3.85
N TRP A 451 8.01 -28.88 2.67
CA TRP A 451 8.40 -30.15 2.01
C TRP A 451 9.92 -30.34 1.78
N ALA A 452 10.67 -29.27 1.54
CA ALA A 452 12.13 -29.24 1.38
C ALA A 452 12.89 -29.64 2.66
N ARG A 453 12.20 -29.53 3.79
CA ARG A 453 12.56 -30.07 5.09
C ARG A 453 11.44 -31.01 5.56
N GLY A 454 10.76 -31.68 4.62
CA GLY A 454 9.59 -32.55 4.78
C GLY A 454 8.61 -32.25 5.92
N ILE A 455 8.18 -30.99 6.18
CA ILE A 455 7.20 -30.74 7.26
C ILE A 455 5.83 -31.30 6.88
N GLU A 456 5.19 -32.08 7.77
CA GLU A 456 3.82 -32.58 7.55
C GLU A 456 2.86 -31.40 7.35
N THR A 457 2.30 -31.38 6.14
CA THR A 457 1.36 -30.37 5.69
C THR A 457 0.01 -31.06 5.56
N LYS A 458 -0.88 -30.84 6.54
CA LYS A 458 -2.27 -31.33 6.52
C LYS A 458 -2.93 -31.01 5.18
N PRO A 459 -3.64 -31.96 4.52
CA PRO A 459 -4.26 -31.76 3.21
C PRO A 459 -5.06 -30.46 3.09
N VAL A 460 -5.10 -29.90 1.88
CA VAL A 460 -5.86 -28.68 1.59
C VAL A 460 -7.35 -29.01 1.57
N GLU A 461 -8.02 -28.83 2.71
CA GLU A 461 -9.48 -29.01 2.76
C GLU A 461 -10.19 -27.92 1.93
N GLU A 462 -11.08 -28.36 1.04
CA GLU A 462 -12.00 -27.52 0.28
C GLU A 462 -13.10 -26.98 1.20
N SER A 463 -13.56 -25.75 0.96
CA SER A 463 -14.57 -25.12 1.81
C SER A 463 -15.92 -25.82 1.66
N ARG A 464 -16.57 -26.16 2.78
CA ARG A 464 -17.88 -26.83 2.82
C ARG A 464 -18.91 -25.94 3.50
N GLN A 465 -19.51 -25.05 2.74
CA GLN A 465 -20.55 -24.15 3.24
C GLN A 465 -21.90 -24.87 3.35
N ARG A 466 -22.56 -24.72 4.51
CA ARG A 466 -23.91 -25.22 4.80
C ARG A 466 -24.88 -24.05 4.81
N PHE A 467 -25.95 -24.11 4.01
CA PHE A 467 -26.97 -23.08 3.94
C PHE A 467 -28.36 -23.70 3.95
N TRP A 468 -29.33 -22.97 4.50
CA TRP A 468 -30.69 -23.45 4.71
C TRP A 468 -31.64 -22.77 3.72
N GLN A 469 -32.16 -23.53 2.76
CA GLN A 469 -33.16 -23.04 1.81
C GLN A 469 -34.55 -23.53 2.25
N GLY A 470 -35.14 -22.79 3.18
CA GLY A 470 -36.31 -23.26 3.94
C GLY A 470 -35.91 -24.39 4.89
N GLU A 471 -36.69 -25.47 4.92
CA GLU A 471 -36.45 -26.64 5.79
C GLU A 471 -35.32 -27.57 5.28
N LYS A 472 -34.68 -27.27 4.15
CA LYS A 472 -33.58 -28.08 3.59
C LYS A 472 -32.22 -27.46 3.87
N GLU A 473 -31.37 -28.20 4.57
CA GLU A 473 -29.93 -27.99 4.53
C GLU A 473 -29.41 -28.37 3.13
N ILE A 474 -28.63 -27.47 2.53
CA ILE A 474 -27.89 -27.70 1.30
C ILE A 474 -26.42 -27.46 1.62
N VAL A 475 -25.56 -28.36 1.16
CA VAL A 475 -24.10 -28.22 1.29
C VAL A 475 -23.54 -27.89 -0.09
N LYS A 476 -22.78 -26.79 -0.19
CA LYS A 476 -22.02 -26.44 -1.39
C LYS A 476 -20.54 -26.54 -1.05
N ILE A 477 -19.82 -27.25 -1.91
CA ILE A 477 -18.36 -27.21 -1.91
C ILE A 477 -17.96 -25.93 -2.65
N GLU A 478 -17.16 -25.13 -1.97
CA GLU A 478 -16.50 -23.94 -2.49
C GLU A 478 -15.03 -24.33 -2.70
N TYR A 479 -14.68 -24.54 -3.96
CA TYR A 479 -13.36 -24.98 -4.37
C TYR A 479 -12.36 -23.83 -4.34
N ARG A 480 -11.12 -24.12 -3.94
CA ARG A 480 -10.04 -23.12 -4.02
C ARG A 480 -9.62 -22.84 -5.45
N GLU A 481 -9.26 -21.58 -5.70
CA GLU A 481 -8.79 -21.04 -6.98
C GLU A 481 -7.62 -21.85 -7.56
N LEU A 482 -7.63 -22.01 -8.89
CA LEU A 482 -6.82 -22.97 -9.63
C LEU A 482 -5.32 -22.92 -9.30
N LEU A 483 -4.70 -21.74 -9.43
CA LEU A 483 -3.25 -21.59 -9.19
C LEU A 483 -2.88 -21.87 -7.73
N THR A 484 -3.71 -21.43 -6.78
CA THR A 484 -3.47 -21.66 -5.34
C THR A 484 -3.59 -23.14 -5.00
N MET A 485 -4.62 -23.83 -5.49
CA MET A 485 -4.76 -25.28 -5.26
C MET A 485 -3.65 -26.08 -5.96
N ARG A 486 -3.34 -25.77 -7.22
CA ARG A 486 -2.25 -26.42 -7.98
C ARG A 486 -0.93 -26.25 -7.23
N ARG A 487 -0.56 -25.02 -6.89
CA ARG A 487 0.66 -24.67 -6.15
C ARG A 487 0.74 -25.37 -4.78
N GLU A 488 -0.31 -25.29 -3.96
CA GLU A 488 -0.30 -25.97 -2.66
C GLU A 488 -0.23 -27.49 -2.78
N ASN A 489 -0.88 -28.09 -3.79
CA ASN A 489 -0.81 -29.53 -4.04
C ASN A 489 0.60 -29.96 -4.49
N LEU A 490 1.14 -29.32 -5.53
CA LEU A 490 2.50 -29.56 -6.04
C LEU A 490 3.56 -29.51 -4.93
N PHE A 491 3.45 -28.55 -4.01
CA PHE A 491 4.40 -28.38 -2.92
C PHE A 491 4.34 -29.48 -1.85
N ARG A 492 3.37 -30.40 -1.89
CA ARG A 492 3.26 -31.56 -0.99
C ARG A 492 3.69 -32.85 -1.69
N THR A 493 3.37 -32.95 -2.97
CA THR A 493 3.62 -34.12 -3.84
C THR A 493 4.85 -33.93 -4.73
N MET A 494 5.73 -32.99 -4.40
CA MET A 494 6.92 -32.66 -5.19
C MET A 494 7.79 -33.91 -5.40
N GLY A 495 8.11 -34.22 -6.66
CA GLY A 495 8.86 -35.42 -7.02
C GLY A 495 8.05 -36.73 -7.04
N GLN A 496 6.74 -36.71 -6.77
CA GLN A 496 5.89 -37.90 -6.95
C GLN A 496 5.56 -38.20 -8.42
N TRP A 497 5.81 -37.25 -9.34
CA TRP A 497 5.44 -37.36 -10.76
C TRP A 497 6.65 -37.15 -11.69
N PRO A 498 6.73 -37.85 -12.84
CA PRO A 498 7.88 -37.76 -13.75
C PRO A 498 8.03 -36.38 -14.40
N CYS A 499 6.92 -35.67 -14.56
CA CYS A 499 6.84 -34.28 -15.02
C CYS A 499 5.52 -33.65 -14.58
N LEU A 500 5.44 -32.32 -14.61
CA LEU A 500 4.19 -31.59 -14.45
C LEU A 500 3.53 -31.44 -15.83
N LEU A 501 2.22 -31.63 -15.91
CA LEU A 501 1.47 -31.50 -17.16
C LEU A 501 1.41 -30.04 -17.60
N SER A 502 1.26 -29.11 -16.66
CA SER A 502 1.10 -27.67 -16.94
C SER A 502 2.41 -26.87 -17.04
N THR A 503 3.57 -27.53 -17.10
CA THR A 503 4.83 -26.88 -17.47
C THR A 503 4.66 -26.20 -18.84
N PRO A 504 5.11 -24.96 -19.06
CA PRO A 504 5.00 -24.33 -20.38
C PRO A 504 5.70 -25.11 -21.50
N SER A 505 5.27 -24.87 -22.73
CA SER A 505 5.97 -25.25 -23.97
C SER A 505 6.79 -24.09 -24.55
N PHE A 506 6.44 -22.86 -24.16
CA PHE A 506 6.99 -21.62 -24.67
C PHE A 506 7.13 -20.59 -23.53
N GLU A 507 7.94 -19.54 -23.74
CA GLU A 507 8.16 -18.48 -22.75
C GLU A 507 6.91 -17.65 -22.39
N ASP A 508 5.85 -17.71 -23.19
CA ASP A 508 4.56 -17.05 -22.95
C ASP A 508 3.64 -17.79 -21.95
N LEU A 509 4.06 -18.95 -21.43
CA LEU A 509 3.29 -19.91 -20.60
C LEU A 509 2.34 -20.84 -21.36
N SER A 510 2.18 -20.71 -22.69
CA SER A 510 1.33 -21.61 -23.47
C SER A 510 1.93 -23.01 -23.64
N ILE A 511 1.07 -23.99 -23.94
CA ILE A 511 1.40 -25.42 -24.07
C ILE A 511 0.97 -25.93 -25.44
N SER A 512 1.84 -26.65 -26.16
CA SER A 512 1.47 -27.38 -27.38
C SER A 512 0.83 -28.73 -27.04
N VAL A 513 -0.12 -29.18 -27.86
CA VAL A 513 -0.82 -30.47 -27.67
C VAL A 513 0.19 -31.63 -27.70
N GLU A 514 1.23 -31.49 -28.51
CA GLU A 514 2.32 -32.45 -28.70
C GLU A 514 3.10 -32.66 -27.40
N ASP A 515 3.54 -31.58 -26.76
CA ASP A 515 4.30 -31.64 -25.51
C ASP A 515 3.45 -32.21 -24.37
N LEU A 516 2.15 -31.90 -24.33
CA LEU A 516 1.22 -32.51 -23.36
C LEU A 516 1.08 -34.02 -23.60
N LEU A 517 0.96 -34.47 -24.84
CA LEU A 517 0.91 -35.89 -25.19
C LEU A 517 2.22 -36.63 -24.90
N GLU A 518 3.38 -35.98 -25.08
CA GLU A 518 4.68 -36.53 -24.69
C GLU A 518 4.78 -36.71 -23.17
N ARG A 519 4.37 -35.71 -22.37
CA ARG A 519 4.32 -35.81 -20.90
C ARG A 519 3.40 -36.93 -20.44
N LEU A 520 2.20 -37.04 -21.00
CA LEU A 520 1.27 -38.14 -20.71
C LEU A 520 1.83 -39.52 -21.10
N SER A 521 2.64 -39.58 -22.16
CA SER A 521 3.37 -40.79 -22.55
C SER A 521 4.44 -41.19 -21.53
N LEU A 522 5.08 -40.23 -20.85
CA LEU A 522 6.02 -40.52 -19.74
C LEU A 522 5.30 -41.13 -18.52
N TYR A 523 4.15 -40.59 -18.11
CA TYR A 523 3.32 -41.18 -17.03
C TYR A 523 2.97 -42.64 -17.34
N ARG A 524 2.57 -42.94 -18.59
CA ARG A 524 2.26 -44.30 -19.05
C ARG A 524 3.50 -45.21 -19.08
N ALA A 525 4.66 -44.71 -19.53
CA ALA A 525 5.92 -45.47 -19.56
C ALA A 525 6.40 -45.85 -18.15
N GLU A 526 6.27 -44.93 -17.20
CA GLU A 526 6.58 -45.11 -15.77
C GLU A 526 5.45 -45.82 -14.99
N LYS A 527 4.37 -46.24 -15.68
CA LYS A 527 3.24 -47.03 -15.16
C LYS A 527 2.43 -46.35 -14.06
N PHE A 528 2.31 -45.03 -14.11
CA PHE A 528 1.32 -44.32 -13.31
C PHE A 528 -0.10 -44.73 -13.72
N SER A 529 -1.03 -44.68 -12.77
CA SER A 529 -2.46 -44.95 -12.99
C SER A 529 -3.33 -43.68 -12.94
N TYR A 530 -2.74 -42.51 -12.64
CA TYR A 530 -3.46 -41.26 -12.49
C TYR A 530 -2.61 -40.02 -12.78
N VAL A 531 -3.28 -38.88 -12.94
CA VAL A 531 -2.71 -37.53 -12.98
C VAL A 531 -3.39 -36.60 -11.96
N SER A 532 -2.73 -35.50 -11.60
CA SER A 532 -3.22 -34.49 -10.66
C SER A 532 -4.28 -33.58 -11.30
N GLU A 533 -5.49 -33.52 -10.72
CA GLU A 533 -6.59 -32.66 -11.21
C GLU A 533 -6.22 -31.18 -11.39
N PRO A 534 -5.68 -30.46 -10.38
CA PRO A 534 -5.43 -29.02 -10.53
C PRO A 534 -4.24 -28.70 -11.44
N ASP A 535 -3.30 -29.63 -11.65
CA ASP A 535 -2.24 -29.47 -12.66
C ASP A 535 -2.74 -29.77 -14.07
N LEU A 536 -3.63 -30.78 -14.23
CA LEU A 536 -4.35 -31.02 -15.48
C LEU A 536 -5.20 -29.80 -15.89
N GLN A 537 -5.99 -29.22 -14.98
CA GLN A 537 -6.82 -28.06 -15.30
C GLN A 537 -5.96 -26.89 -15.83
N LEU A 538 -4.84 -26.58 -15.17
CA LEU A 538 -3.93 -25.52 -15.62
C LEU A 538 -3.21 -25.86 -16.93
N ALA A 539 -2.98 -27.15 -17.22
CA ALA A 539 -2.46 -27.57 -18.52
C ALA A 539 -3.47 -27.30 -19.64
N LEU A 540 -4.75 -27.60 -19.41
CA LEU A 540 -5.83 -27.43 -20.39
C LEU A 540 -6.15 -25.95 -20.68
N THR A 541 -6.09 -25.06 -19.69
CA THR A 541 -6.31 -23.61 -19.93
C THR A 541 -5.15 -22.95 -20.69
N ARG A 542 -3.94 -23.55 -20.64
CA ARG A 542 -2.73 -23.07 -21.33
C ARG A 542 -2.54 -23.63 -22.74
N LEU A 543 -3.38 -24.58 -23.21
CA LEU A 543 -3.23 -25.18 -24.54
C LEU A 543 -3.39 -24.15 -25.68
N ASP A 544 -2.44 -24.17 -26.62
CA ASP A 544 -2.54 -23.38 -27.86
C ASP A 544 -3.48 -24.04 -28.87
N MET A 545 -4.77 -23.82 -28.65
CA MET A 545 -5.85 -24.27 -29.54
C MET A 545 -5.85 -23.56 -30.91
N GLU A 546 -5.15 -22.42 -31.06
CA GLU A 546 -5.09 -21.69 -32.33
C GLU A 546 -4.12 -22.33 -33.30
N THR A 547 -2.89 -22.63 -32.89
CA THR A 547 -1.92 -23.37 -33.72
C THR A 547 -2.49 -24.74 -34.12
N PHE A 548 -3.11 -25.46 -33.17
CA PHE A 548 -3.82 -26.73 -33.39
C PHE A 548 -5.09 -26.63 -34.28
N SER A 549 -5.49 -25.42 -34.67
CA SER A 549 -6.57 -25.15 -35.63
C SER A 549 -6.11 -24.65 -37.00
N GLN A 550 -4.85 -24.20 -37.11
CA GLN A 550 -4.30 -23.56 -38.32
C GLN A 550 -3.49 -24.51 -39.21
N GLU A 551 -2.98 -25.64 -38.70
CA GLU A 551 -2.45 -26.68 -39.58
C GLU A 551 -3.54 -27.21 -40.52
N ASP A 552 -3.21 -27.34 -41.81
CA ASP A 552 -4.16 -27.53 -42.92
C ASP A 552 -5.32 -28.47 -42.60
N ILE A 553 -6.56 -28.06 -42.89
CA ILE A 553 -7.81 -28.79 -42.56
C ILE A 553 -7.79 -30.27 -43.03
N SER A 554 -6.99 -30.61 -44.06
CA SER A 554 -6.73 -31.99 -44.48
C SER A 554 -5.75 -32.76 -43.57
N LYS A 555 -4.65 -32.16 -43.13
CA LYS A 555 -3.71 -32.74 -42.15
C LYS A 555 -4.37 -32.84 -40.78
N CYS A 556 -5.05 -31.76 -40.38
CA CYS A 556 -5.69 -31.57 -39.08
C CYS A 556 -6.65 -32.71 -38.71
N LYS A 557 -7.35 -33.33 -39.69
CA LYS A 557 -8.15 -34.54 -39.44
C LYS A 557 -7.31 -35.77 -39.10
N GLU A 558 -6.20 -35.98 -39.78
CA GLU A 558 -5.30 -37.11 -39.58
C GLU A 558 -4.48 -36.95 -38.28
N GLU A 559 -4.01 -35.73 -37.98
CA GLU A 559 -3.34 -35.38 -36.73
C GLU A 559 -4.30 -35.45 -35.53
N ARG A 560 -5.53 -34.91 -35.62
CA ARG A 560 -6.55 -35.09 -34.57
C ARG A 560 -6.94 -36.56 -34.38
N SER A 561 -7.03 -37.35 -35.44
CA SER A 561 -7.29 -38.80 -35.31
C SER A 561 -6.15 -39.50 -34.57
N LYS A 562 -4.88 -39.23 -34.94
CA LYS A 562 -3.70 -39.75 -34.24
C LYS A 562 -3.60 -39.29 -32.79
N CYS A 563 -4.03 -38.06 -32.48
CA CYS A 563 -4.10 -37.56 -31.10
C CYS A 563 -5.17 -38.28 -30.31
N VAL A 564 -6.37 -38.49 -30.87
CA VAL A 564 -7.45 -39.25 -30.22
C VAL A 564 -7.07 -40.73 -30.05
N GLU A 565 -6.39 -41.34 -31.02
CA GLU A 565 -5.83 -42.70 -30.91
C GLU A 565 -4.81 -42.77 -29.75
N LYS A 566 -3.84 -41.85 -29.69
CA LYS A 566 -2.89 -41.74 -28.57
C LYS A 566 -3.57 -41.53 -27.21
N LEU A 567 -4.67 -40.76 -27.16
CA LEU A 567 -5.43 -40.51 -25.93
C LEU A 567 -6.25 -41.74 -25.51
N GLN A 568 -6.86 -42.47 -26.45
CA GLN A 568 -7.58 -43.72 -26.19
C GLN A 568 -6.65 -44.84 -25.66
N GLU A 569 -5.35 -44.73 -25.91
CA GLU A 569 -4.32 -45.60 -25.34
C GLU A 569 -3.95 -45.29 -23.87
N LEU A 570 -4.45 -44.19 -23.27
CA LEU A 570 -4.15 -43.77 -21.89
C LEU A 570 -5.16 -44.32 -20.86
N ASP A 571 -4.82 -45.44 -20.23
CA ASP A 571 -5.51 -45.96 -19.02
C ASP A 571 -5.06 -45.18 -17.76
N LEU A 572 -5.26 -43.85 -17.79
CA LEU A 572 -4.95 -42.91 -16.71
C LEU A 572 -6.24 -42.31 -16.16
N LYS A 573 -6.33 -42.21 -14.83
CA LYS A 573 -7.43 -41.56 -14.11
C LYS A 573 -7.07 -40.13 -13.72
N ILE A 574 -8.05 -39.37 -13.26
CA ILE A 574 -7.85 -38.02 -12.70
C ILE A 574 -8.04 -38.12 -11.18
N GLN A 575 -7.04 -37.70 -10.39
CA GLN A 575 -7.12 -37.70 -8.93
C GLN A 575 -7.32 -36.28 -8.39
N LEU A 576 -8.32 -36.12 -7.52
CA LEU A 576 -8.63 -34.90 -6.78
C LEU A 576 -7.63 -34.69 -5.62
N PRO A 577 -7.46 -33.44 -5.11
CA PRO A 577 -6.69 -33.16 -3.90
C PRO A 577 -7.16 -33.90 -2.62
N SER A 578 -8.36 -34.49 -2.62
CA SER A 578 -8.84 -35.39 -1.56
C SER A 578 -8.25 -36.81 -1.62
N GLY A 579 -7.55 -37.16 -2.69
CA GLY A 579 -7.08 -38.52 -3.00
C GLY A 579 -8.10 -39.39 -3.73
N GLU A 580 -9.35 -38.94 -3.86
CA GLU A 580 -10.42 -39.61 -4.61
C GLU A 580 -10.21 -39.46 -6.12
N PHE A 581 -10.72 -40.41 -6.91
CA PHE A 581 -10.72 -40.28 -8.38
C PHE A 581 -11.96 -39.53 -8.86
N LEU A 582 -11.82 -38.83 -9.99
CA LEU A 582 -12.92 -38.14 -10.67
C LEU A 582 -13.91 -39.16 -11.23
N GLN A 583 -15.19 -39.01 -10.91
CA GLN A 583 -16.27 -39.90 -11.33
C GLN A 583 -17.38 -39.15 -12.08
N ASP A 584 -18.11 -39.87 -12.92
CA ASP A 584 -19.30 -39.37 -13.63
C ASP A 584 -20.57 -39.40 -12.75
N GLU A 585 -21.70 -38.97 -13.33
CA GLU A 585 -23.00 -38.95 -12.64
C GLU A 585 -23.54 -40.36 -12.29
N GLU A 586 -22.94 -41.43 -12.82
CA GLU A 586 -23.26 -42.83 -12.48
C GLU A 586 -22.28 -43.43 -11.44
N GLY A 587 -21.22 -42.69 -11.04
CA GLY A 587 -20.22 -43.14 -10.07
C GLY A 587 -19.10 -44.00 -10.67
N LYS A 588 -18.87 -43.92 -11.99
CA LYS A 588 -17.77 -44.59 -12.69
C LYS A 588 -16.59 -43.62 -12.86
N ASP A 589 -15.38 -44.11 -12.63
CA ASP A 589 -14.14 -43.34 -12.85
C ASP A 589 -14.02 -42.84 -14.30
N ILE A 590 -13.74 -41.54 -14.47
CA ILE A 590 -13.53 -40.89 -15.77
C ILE A 590 -12.09 -41.11 -16.23
N LEU A 591 -11.92 -41.58 -17.48
CA LEU A 591 -10.61 -41.75 -18.10
C LEU A 591 -10.09 -40.43 -18.67
N LEU A 592 -8.81 -40.16 -18.42
CA LEU A 592 -8.12 -38.95 -18.84
C LEU A 592 -8.14 -38.75 -20.36
N GLY A 593 -7.96 -39.85 -21.11
CA GLY A 593 -7.99 -39.82 -22.57
C GLY A 593 -9.35 -39.38 -23.13
N GLU A 594 -10.44 -39.82 -22.52
CA GLU A 594 -11.81 -39.47 -22.91
C GLU A 594 -12.07 -37.97 -22.64
N LEU A 595 -11.68 -37.47 -21.45
CA LEU A 595 -11.87 -36.07 -21.06
C LEU A 595 -11.03 -35.10 -21.93
N ILE A 596 -9.76 -35.40 -22.20
CA ILE A 596 -8.92 -34.53 -23.07
C ILE A 596 -9.45 -34.56 -24.50
N ALA A 597 -9.86 -35.72 -25.03
CA ALA A 597 -10.41 -35.83 -26.38
C ALA A 597 -11.70 -35.00 -26.54
N ALA A 598 -12.54 -34.94 -25.50
CA ALA A 598 -13.71 -34.07 -25.46
C ALA A 598 -13.33 -32.58 -25.39
N TYR A 599 -12.41 -32.18 -24.51
CA TYR A 599 -11.95 -30.80 -24.38
C TYR A 599 -11.32 -30.24 -25.66
N LEU A 600 -10.61 -31.07 -26.44
CA LEU A 600 -10.08 -30.67 -27.74
C LEU A 600 -11.16 -30.38 -28.81
N GLN A 601 -12.44 -30.70 -28.54
CA GLN A 601 -13.60 -30.28 -29.35
C GLN A 601 -14.45 -29.17 -28.68
N ASP A 602 -14.40 -29.06 -27.35
CA ASP A 602 -15.16 -28.10 -26.54
C ASP A 602 -14.21 -27.41 -25.52
N PRO A 603 -13.28 -26.54 -25.98
CA PRO A 603 -12.32 -25.85 -25.12
C PRO A 603 -12.92 -24.61 -24.44
N TYR A 604 -12.21 -24.05 -23.45
CA TYR A 604 -12.55 -22.72 -22.94
C TYR A 604 -12.45 -21.65 -24.04
N VAL A 605 -13.45 -20.78 -24.14
CA VAL A 605 -13.50 -19.65 -25.08
C VAL A 605 -13.46 -18.34 -24.29
N GLU A 606 -12.66 -17.38 -24.75
CA GLU A 606 -12.59 -16.04 -24.14
C GLU A 606 -13.94 -15.32 -24.23
N PRO A 607 -14.52 -14.84 -23.11
CA PRO A 607 -15.73 -14.03 -23.15
C PRO A 607 -15.46 -12.64 -23.73
N VAL A 608 -16.49 -12.03 -24.32
CA VAL A 608 -16.40 -10.63 -24.77
C VAL A 608 -16.26 -9.72 -23.55
N PHE A 609 -15.13 -9.01 -23.43
CA PHE A 609 -14.88 -8.10 -22.32
C PHE A 609 -15.56 -6.73 -22.53
N PHE A 610 -16.38 -6.33 -21.54
CA PHE A 610 -17.05 -5.03 -21.48
C PHE A 610 -16.54 -4.22 -20.26
N PRO A 611 -15.77 -3.14 -20.47
CA PRO A 611 -15.34 -2.25 -19.39
C PRO A 611 -16.53 -1.69 -18.59
N GLY A 612 -16.38 -1.52 -17.28
CA GLY A 612 -17.41 -1.02 -16.36
C GLY A 612 -18.54 -2.01 -16.05
N GLU A 613 -18.96 -2.83 -17.03
CA GLU A 613 -19.97 -3.88 -16.85
C GLU A 613 -19.39 -5.18 -16.28
N THR A 614 -18.13 -5.50 -16.56
CA THR A 614 -17.44 -6.70 -16.05
C THR A 614 -16.87 -6.42 -14.65
N PRO A 615 -17.40 -7.02 -13.56
CA PRO A 615 -16.98 -6.69 -12.19
C PRO A 615 -15.60 -7.28 -11.87
N TYR A 616 -14.65 -6.43 -11.46
CA TYR A 616 -13.25 -6.85 -11.26
C TYR A 616 -13.08 -8.01 -10.26
N TRP A 617 -13.95 -8.14 -9.26
CA TRP A 617 -13.84 -9.16 -8.21
C TRP A 617 -14.53 -10.51 -8.52
N LYS A 618 -15.15 -10.69 -9.69
CA LYS A 618 -15.93 -11.91 -9.98
C LYS A 618 -15.71 -12.42 -11.41
N VAL A 619 -15.08 -13.59 -11.53
CA VAL A 619 -14.82 -14.25 -12.81
C VAL A 619 -15.96 -15.22 -13.13
N GLU A 620 -16.85 -14.82 -14.05
CA GLU A 620 -17.93 -15.67 -14.57
C GLU A 620 -17.51 -16.29 -15.92
N LEU A 621 -16.72 -17.36 -15.86
CA LEU A 621 -16.39 -18.15 -17.05
C LEU A 621 -17.39 -19.28 -17.24
N LYS A 622 -17.92 -19.43 -18.46
CA LYS A 622 -18.71 -20.62 -18.79
C LYS A 622 -17.76 -21.82 -18.90
N MET A 623 -17.89 -22.76 -17.97
CA MET A 623 -17.21 -24.05 -18.05
C MET A 623 -17.71 -24.83 -19.29
N PRO A 624 -16.81 -25.44 -20.08
CA PRO A 624 -17.19 -26.35 -21.15
C PRO A 624 -17.90 -27.60 -20.61
N GLU A 625 -18.80 -28.19 -21.40
CA GLU A 625 -19.52 -29.41 -21.01
C GLU A 625 -18.54 -30.59 -20.88
N SER A 626 -17.48 -30.60 -21.70
CA SER A 626 -16.36 -31.55 -21.61
C SER A 626 -15.66 -31.58 -20.25
N LEU A 627 -15.74 -30.49 -19.47
CA LEU A 627 -15.11 -30.35 -18.16
C LEU A 627 -16.12 -30.33 -17.00
N LYS A 628 -17.44 -30.48 -17.27
CA LYS A 628 -18.54 -30.33 -16.29
C LYS A 628 -18.35 -31.14 -15.00
N ALA A 629 -17.67 -32.29 -15.06
CA ALA A 629 -17.42 -33.15 -13.89
C ALA A 629 -16.31 -32.60 -12.94
N LEU A 630 -15.43 -31.72 -13.42
CA LEU A 630 -14.31 -31.19 -12.66
C LEU A 630 -14.75 -30.09 -11.66
N PRO A 631 -13.98 -29.88 -10.57
CA PRO A 631 -14.11 -28.71 -9.72
C PRO A 631 -14.03 -27.39 -10.51
N TYR A 632 -15.01 -26.49 -10.36
CA TYR A 632 -14.89 -25.12 -10.89
C TYR A 632 -13.94 -24.30 -10.02
N ARG A 633 -12.73 -24.00 -10.53
CA ARG A 633 -11.65 -23.33 -9.78
C ARG A 633 -11.30 -21.91 -10.29
N LEU A 634 -12.22 -21.28 -11.01
CA LEU A 634 -11.98 -20.02 -11.76
C LEU A 634 -12.93 -18.89 -11.30
N SER A 635 -13.09 -18.69 -10.00
CA SER A 635 -14.16 -17.83 -9.44
C SER A 635 -13.76 -16.41 -9.07
N TYR A 636 -12.50 -16.19 -8.65
CA TYR A 636 -12.07 -14.96 -7.98
C TYR A 636 -10.72 -14.37 -8.46
N SER A 637 -9.93 -15.08 -9.27
CA SER A 637 -8.55 -14.70 -9.61
C SER A 637 -8.35 -13.88 -10.91
N HIS A 638 -9.07 -12.76 -11.07
CA HIS A 638 -8.93 -11.86 -12.24
C HIS A 638 -7.46 -11.43 -12.52
N ASN A 639 -6.72 -11.07 -11.47
CA ASN A 639 -5.32 -10.63 -11.60
C ASN A 639 -4.34 -11.71 -12.07
N ALA A 640 -4.73 -12.98 -12.10
CA ALA A 640 -3.89 -14.08 -12.58
C ALA A 640 -4.42 -14.76 -13.85
N LEU A 641 -5.49 -14.24 -14.47
CA LEU A 641 -6.02 -14.82 -15.71
C LEU A 641 -4.99 -14.85 -16.85
N PHE A 642 -4.03 -13.92 -16.88
CA PHE A 642 -2.95 -13.91 -17.86
C PHE A 642 -1.98 -15.12 -17.76
N SER A 643 -1.84 -15.75 -16.58
CA SER A 643 -1.00 -16.94 -16.39
C SER A 643 -1.79 -18.26 -16.45
N ILE A 644 -3.13 -18.18 -16.36
CA ILE A 644 -4.07 -19.28 -16.60
C ILE A 644 -4.37 -19.42 -18.10
N PHE A 645 -4.65 -18.31 -18.79
CA PHE A 645 -5.03 -18.21 -20.20
C PHE A 645 -4.07 -17.26 -20.98
N PRO A 646 -2.81 -17.67 -21.22
CA PRO A 646 -1.78 -16.79 -21.77
C PRO A 646 -2.04 -16.26 -23.19
N ASN A 647 -2.88 -16.95 -23.96
CA ASN A 647 -3.22 -16.59 -25.35
C ASN A 647 -4.53 -15.79 -25.50
N TRP A 648 -5.20 -15.42 -24.42
CA TRP A 648 -6.39 -14.55 -24.44
C TRP A 648 -6.02 -13.05 -24.51
N GLY A 649 -6.98 -12.20 -24.86
CA GLY A 649 -6.90 -10.75 -24.96
C GLY A 649 -7.39 -10.03 -23.70
N ASP A 650 -8.20 -8.98 -23.88
CA ASP A 650 -8.53 -8.02 -22.81
C ASP A 650 -9.18 -8.68 -21.57
N TYR A 651 -9.86 -9.83 -21.72
CA TYR A 651 -10.47 -10.54 -20.58
C TYR A 651 -9.42 -11.16 -19.64
N SER A 652 -8.26 -11.59 -20.15
CA SER A 652 -7.18 -12.13 -19.30
C SER A 652 -6.18 -11.07 -18.84
N LEU A 653 -6.22 -9.87 -19.43
CA LEU A 653 -5.23 -8.81 -19.23
C LEU A 653 -5.68 -7.68 -18.29
N THR A 654 -6.79 -7.84 -17.59
CA THR A 654 -7.31 -6.87 -16.60
C THR A 654 -6.33 -6.53 -15.49
N ALA A 655 -5.35 -7.40 -15.23
CA ALA A 655 -4.23 -7.17 -14.31
C ALA A 655 -3.36 -5.95 -14.70
N VAL A 656 -3.42 -5.44 -15.93
CA VAL A 656 -2.77 -4.20 -16.33
C VAL A 656 -3.65 -3.02 -15.91
N HIS A 657 -3.39 -2.40 -14.76
CA HIS A 657 -4.24 -1.32 -14.24
C HIS A 657 -3.48 -0.37 -13.30
N ARG A 658 -3.46 0.93 -13.62
CA ARG A 658 -2.67 1.95 -12.91
C ARG A 658 -3.06 2.20 -11.45
N ASP A 659 -4.31 1.93 -11.08
CA ASP A 659 -4.82 2.25 -9.74
C ASP A 659 -4.70 1.08 -8.74
N PHE A 660 -4.19 -0.08 -9.19
CA PHE A 660 -4.10 -1.33 -8.43
C PHE A 660 -2.69 -1.69 -7.90
N GLU A 661 -1.67 -0.89 -8.22
CA GLU A 661 -0.24 -1.25 -8.11
C GLU A 661 0.28 -1.69 -6.73
N VAL A 662 -0.36 -1.25 -5.64
CA VAL A 662 0.17 -1.35 -4.27
C VAL A 662 0.20 -2.80 -3.73
N TYR A 663 -0.52 -3.73 -4.36
CA TYR A 663 -0.79 -5.07 -3.80
C TYR A 663 -0.55 -6.26 -4.74
N HIS A 664 -0.06 -6.06 -5.97
CA HIS A 664 -0.15 -7.10 -7.02
C HIS A 664 1.10 -7.30 -7.91
N GLY A 665 2.28 -6.79 -7.53
CA GLY A 665 3.53 -7.10 -8.23
C GLY A 665 3.57 -6.68 -9.70
N GLN A 666 2.96 -5.52 -10.01
CA GLN A 666 2.69 -5.00 -11.35
C GLN A 666 3.86 -5.15 -12.33
N GLY A 667 5.09 -4.86 -11.90
CA GLY A 667 6.29 -4.96 -12.73
C GLY A 667 6.52 -6.39 -13.25
N ILE A 668 6.33 -7.41 -12.42
CA ILE A 668 6.53 -8.82 -12.79
C ILE A 668 5.42 -9.28 -13.76
N ILE A 669 4.19 -8.82 -13.55
CA ILE A 669 3.08 -9.06 -14.50
C ILE A 669 3.42 -8.48 -15.87
N LEU A 670 3.81 -7.20 -15.94
CA LEU A 670 4.24 -6.56 -17.19
C LEU A 670 5.38 -7.32 -17.88
N ARG A 671 6.36 -7.83 -17.11
CA ARG A 671 7.47 -8.66 -17.64
C ARG A 671 7.01 -9.95 -18.28
N GLN A 672 6.00 -10.62 -17.72
CA GLN A 672 5.45 -11.83 -18.35
C GLN A 672 4.57 -11.51 -19.56
N LEU A 673 3.81 -10.42 -19.52
CA LEU A 673 3.03 -9.94 -20.66
C LEU A 673 3.92 -9.50 -21.84
N ALA A 674 5.11 -8.98 -21.57
CA ALA A 674 6.14 -8.72 -22.57
C ALA A 674 6.70 -9.99 -23.25
N ARG A 675 6.32 -11.19 -22.82
CA ARG A 675 6.72 -12.48 -23.43
C ARG A 675 5.61 -13.16 -24.25
N ARG A 676 4.48 -12.50 -24.52
CA ARG A 676 3.36 -13.14 -25.27
C ARG A 676 3.67 -13.41 -26.74
N ARG A 677 3.04 -14.44 -27.35
CA ARG A 677 3.00 -14.63 -28.82
C ARG A 677 2.05 -13.67 -29.54
N LYS A 678 1.16 -13.01 -28.80
CA LYS A 678 0.16 -12.07 -29.32
C LYS A 678 0.43 -10.66 -28.82
N PRO A 679 0.35 -9.63 -29.68
CA PRO A 679 0.31 -8.24 -29.27
C PRO A 679 -0.71 -7.97 -28.17
N LEU A 680 -0.52 -6.89 -27.42
CA LEU A 680 -1.49 -6.47 -26.43
C LEU A 680 -2.78 -6.02 -27.11
N SER A 681 -3.90 -6.52 -26.61
CA SER A 681 -5.24 -6.11 -27.03
C SER A 681 -5.51 -4.65 -26.67
N LYS A 682 -6.53 -4.06 -27.32
CA LYS A 682 -6.76 -2.60 -27.33
C LYS A 682 -6.93 -1.97 -25.94
N GLY A 683 -7.55 -2.68 -24.99
CA GLY A 683 -7.70 -2.21 -23.62
C GLY A 683 -6.43 -2.40 -22.79
N ALA A 684 -5.80 -3.57 -22.89
CA ALA A 684 -4.53 -3.87 -22.24
C ALA A 684 -3.44 -2.88 -22.64
N LEU A 685 -3.38 -2.51 -23.93
CA LEU A 685 -2.42 -1.53 -24.46
C LEU A 685 -2.71 -0.10 -23.98
N MET A 686 -3.99 0.30 -23.86
CA MET A 686 -4.35 1.61 -23.28
C MET A 686 -3.93 1.69 -21.80
N ASN A 687 -4.17 0.62 -21.03
CA ASN A 687 -3.78 0.57 -19.63
C ASN A 687 -2.26 0.43 -19.45
N TRP A 688 -1.56 -0.26 -20.35
CA TRP A 688 -0.10 -0.33 -20.40
C TRP A 688 0.53 1.07 -20.50
N ILE A 689 -0.01 1.91 -21.39
CA ILE A 689 0.39 3.33 -21.49
C ILE A 689 0.08 4.09 -20.19
N ALA A 690 -1.02 3.76 -19.49
CA ALA A 690 -1.46 4.49 -18.30
C ALA A 690 -0.70 4.16 -17.00
N VAL A 691 -0.14 2.95 -16.87
CA VAL A 691 0.59 2.49 -15.66
C VAL A 691 1.79 3.38 -15.33
N PHE A 692 2.57 3.80 -16.33
CA PHE A 692 3.75 4.66 -16.13
C PHE A 692 3.44 6.05 -15.55
N GLY A 693 2.16 6.40 -15.38
CA GLY A 693 1.71 7.61 -14.70
C GLY A 693 1.53 7.47 -13.18
N LYS A 694 1.82 6.30 -12.59
CA LYS A 694 1.64 6.05 -11.14
C LYS A 694 2.71 5.16 -10.46
N LEU A 695 3.41 4.33 -11.24
CA LEU A 695 4.40 3.31 -10.79
C LEU A 695 5.14 3.63 -9.48
N SER A 696 5.02 2.71 -8.52
CA SER A 696 5.89 2.66 -7.34
C SER A 696 7.34 2.28 -7.70
N ASP A 697 8.31 2.80 -6.93
CA ASP A 697 9.75 2.58 -7.12
C ASP A 697 10.15 1.10 -7.26
N GLU A 698 9.45 0.21 -6.55
CA GLU A 698 9.65 -1.25 -6.59
C GLU A 698 9.23 -1.88 -7.93
N ASN A 699 8.11 -1.44 -8.51
CA ASN A 699 7.64 -1.96 -9.79
C ASN A 699 8.37 -1.31 -10.98
N ALA A 700 8.94 -0.12 -10.79
CA ALA A 700 9.52 0.70 -11.84
C ALA A 700 10.61 -0.03 -12.65
N GLU A 701 11.57 -0.70 -12.02
CA GLU A 701 12.69 -1.33 -12.74
C GLU A 701 12.21 -2.42 -13.73
N GLU A 702 11.35 -3.32 -13.26
CA GLU A 702 10.79 -4.39 -14.11
C GLU A 702 9.78 -3.83 -15.13
N ALA A 703 8.97 -2.83 -14.77
CA ALA A 703 8.08 -2.18 -15.74
C ALA A 703 8.86 -1.49 -16.89
N LEU A 704 9.99 -0.83 -16.59
CA LEU A 704 10.85 -0.20 -17.59
C LEU A 704 11.51 -1.22 -18.53
N LYS A 705 11.97 -2.36 -17.99
CA LYS A 705 12.48 -3.49 -18.81
C LYS A 705 11.37 -4.08 -19.68
N ALA A 706 10.19 -4.33 -19.10
CA ALA A 706 9.02 -4.85 -19.81
C ALA A 706 8.60 -3.94 -20.97
N ASN A 707 8.63 -2.61 -20.77
CA ASN A 707 8.25 -1.66 -21.81
C ASN A 707 9.15 -1.73 -23.05
N ARG A 708 10.47 -1.75 -22.85
CA ARG A 708 11.44 -1.88 -23.95
C ARG A 708 11.32 -3.23 -24.65
N GLU A 709 11.29 -4.33 -23.89
CA GLU A 709 11.13 -5.66 -24.47
C GLU A 709 9.80 -5.83 -25.23
N ALA A 710 8.68 -5.31 -24.72
CA ALA A 710 7.39 -5.39 -25.40
C ALA A 710 7.35 -4.56 -26.69
N TRP A 711 8.05 -3.42 -26.73
CA TRP A 711 8.23 -2.66 -27.97
C TRP A 711 9.11 -3.42 -28.96
N GLU A 712 10.29 -3.86 -28.53
CA GLU A 712 11.27 -4.58 -29.36
C GLU A 712 10.73 -5.91 -29.94
N ARG A 713 9.78 -6.55 -29.24
CA ARG A 713 9.08 -7.78 -29.65
C ARG A 713 7.82 -7.55 -30.51
N GLY A 714 7.51 -6.30 -30.88
CA GLY A 714 6.34 -5.96 -31.70
C GLY A 714 4.98 -6.11 -31.00
N LEU A 715 4.95 -6.13 -29.66
CA LEU A 715 3.72 -6.35 -28.88
C LEU A 715 2.90 -5.08 -28.63
N LEU A 716 3.52 -3.91 -28.75
CA LEU A 716 2.91 -2.59 -28.50
C LEU A 716 2.53 -1.90 -29.82
N LEU A 717 1.41 -2.30 -30.43
CA LEU A 717 1.04 -1.84 -31.78
C LEU A 717 0.51 -0.39 -31.82
N PRO A 718 1.15 0.53 -32.58
CA PRO A 718 0.71 1.91 -32.74
C PRO A 718 -0.77 2.06 -33.15
N GLY A 719 -1.49 2.89 -32.41
CA GLY A 719 -2.87 3.26 -32.74
C GLY A 719 -3.94 2.20 -32.51
N LEU A 720 -3.59 1.04 -31.91
CA LEU A 720 -4.52 0.00 -31.45
C LEU A 720 -5.16 0.33 -30.08
N ALA A 721 -4.49 1.12 -29.24
CA ALA A 721 -4.96 1.46 -27.90
C ALA A 721 -6.34 2.15 -27.92
N ASP A 722 -7.31 1.61 -27.17
CA ASP A 722 -8.69 2.11 -27.12
C ASP A 722 -8.94 2.82 -25.78
N ILE A 723 -9.08 4.14 -25.86
CA ILE A 723 -9.27 5.02 -24.70
C ILE A 723 -10.57 4.74 -23.91
N SER A 724 -11.57 4.07 -24.49
CA SER A 724 -12.78 3.67 -23.76
C SER A 724 -12.55 2.54 -22.74
N TYR A 725 -11.38 1.90 -22.78
CA TYR A 725 -10.98 0.80 -21.88
C TYR A 725 -10.04 1.28 -20.76
N LEU A 726 -9.76 2.59 -20.66
CA LEU A 726 -8.91 3.16 -19.61
C LEU A 726 -9.48 2.83 -18.21
N ASP A 727 -8.61 2.32 -17.34
CA ASP A 727 -8.92 1.83 -16.00
C ASP A 727 -10.00 0.75 -15.96
N TRP A 728 -10.27 0.11 -17.10
CA TRP A 728 -11.36 -0.83 -17.32
C TRP A 728 -12.74 -0.27 -16.92
N SER A 729 -12.88 1.05 -16.88
CA SER A 729 -13.91 1.80 -16.14
C SER A 729 -15.27 1.91 -16.82
N GLY A 730 -15.38 1.60 -18.12
CA GLY A 730 -16.54 1.94 -18.94
C GLY A 730 -16.40 3.28 -19.70
N GLY A 731 -15.24 3.93 -19.61
CA GLY A 731 -14.90 5.12 -20.40
C GLY A 731 -14.92 6.45 -19.63
N GLU A 732 -14.95 6.42 -18.29
CA GLU A 732 -14.81 7.63 -17.47
C GLU A 732 -13.36 8.14 -17.47
N LEU A 733 -13.06 9.07 -18.39
CA LEU A 733 -11.76 9.72 -18.49
C LEU A 733 -11.35 10.44 -17.19
N SER A 734 -10.29 9.95 -16.55
CA SER A 734 -9.74 10.50 -15.32
C SER A 734 -8.21 10.58 -15.32
N ASN A 735 -7.65 11.47 -14.49
CA ASN A 735 -6.20 11.67 -14.28
C ASN A 735 -5.37 11.92 -15.57
N LEU A 736 -5.91 12.69 -16.52
CA LEU A 736 -5.26 12.93 -17.82
C LEU A 736 -3.86 13.59 -17.71
N ALA A 737 -3.57 14.30 -16.62
CA ALA A 737 -2.25 14.87 -16.36
C ALA A 737 -1.18 13.79 -16.11
N ASN A 738 -1.50 12.75 -15.33
CA ASN A 738 -0.61 11.61 -15.11
C ASN A 738 -0.45 10.78 -16.40
N LEU A 739 -1.52 10.64 -17.19
CA LEU A 739 -1.47 9.99 -18.49
C LEU A 739 -0.58 10.75 -19.49
N ALA A 740 -0.58 12.09 -19.45
CA ALA A 740 0.34 12.91 -20.24
C ALA A 740 1.82 12.70 -19.82
N VAL A 741 2.11 12.54 -18.53
CA VAL A 741 3.47 12.21 -18.04
C VAL A 741 3.90 10.81 -18.51
N ALA A 742 3.00 9.83 -18.43
CA ALA A 742 3.26 8.46 -18.91
C ALA A 742 3.56 8.43 -20.42
N MET A 743 2.82 9.21 -21.21
CA MET A 743 3.03 9.36 -22.65
C MET A 743 4.32 10.14 -22.99
N ASP A 744 4.69 11.15 -22.19
CA ASP A 744 5.96 11.89 -22.35
C ASP A 744 7.18 10.98 -22.10
N PHE A 745 7.11 10.12 -21.08
CA PHE A 745 8.12 9.09 -20.84
C PHE A 745 8.26 8.15 -22.06
N MET A 746 7.15 7.58 -22.54
CA MET A 746 7.16 6.68 -23.71
C MET A 746 7.63 7.37 -25.00
N ALA A 747 7.28 8.64 -25.21
CA ALA A 747 7.79 9.42 -26.33
C ALA A 747 9.31 9.59 -26.26
N ASN A 748 9.88 9.86 -25.09
CA ASN A 748 11.34 9.99 -24.90
C ASN A 748 12.11 8.68 -25.13
N GLU A 749 11.55 7.51 -24.78
CA GLU A 749 12.14 6.19 -25.13
C GLU A 749 12.09 5.89 -26.65
N GLY A 750 11.43 6.75 -27.45
CA GLY A 750 11.31 6.62 -28.90
C GLY A 750 10.08 5.84 -29.36
N MET A 751 9.01 5.84 -28.55
CA MET A 751 7.72 5.21 -28.85
C MET A 751 6.64 6.25 -29.20
N LEU A 752 7.02 7.40 -29.80
CA LEU A 752 6.08 8.50 -30.08
C LEU A 752 4.91 8.05 -30.98
N SER A 753 5.17 7.14 -31.92
CA SER A 753 4.16 6.53 -32.79
C SER A 753 3.07 5.77 -32.03
N LEU A 754 3.42 5.12 -30.91
CA LEU A 754 2.47 4.41 -30.05
C LEU A 754 1.47 5.38 -29.40
N VAL A 755 1.98 6.47 -28.81
CA VAL A 755 1.20 7.37 -27.96
C VAL A 755 0.51 8.51 -28.72
N TRP A 756 1.00 8.92 -29.90
CA TRP A 756 0.51 10.10 -30.62
C TRP A 756 -0.98 10.03 -30.96
N LYS A 757 -1.45 8.89 -31.49
CA LYS A 757 -2.88 8.71 -31.78
C LYS A 757 -3.71 8.67 -30.50
N ALA A 758 -3.26 7.95 -29.47
CA ALA A 758 -3.98 7.90 -28.19
C ALA A 758 -4.12 9.31 -27.56
N ALA A 759 -3.09 10.16 -27.63
CA ALA A 759 -3.15 11.56 -27.20
C ALA A 759 -4.17 12.39 -28.02
N CYS A 760 -4.25 12.17 -29.34
CA CYS A 760 -5.29 12.77 -30.19
C CYS A 760 -6.71 12.31 -29.80
N ASP A 761 -6.89 11.01 -29.57
CA ASP A 761 -8.19 10.40 -29.25
C ASP A 761 -8.67 10.81 -27.84
N ILE A 762 -7.77 10.93 -26.86
CA ILE A 762 -8.02 11.52 -25.53
C ILE A 762 -8.51 12.96 -25.66
N LEU A 763 -7.87 13.77 -26.51
CA LEU A 763 -8.29 15.15 -26.73
C LEU A 763 -9.68 15.21 -27.37
N GLU A 764 -9.98 14.36 -28.36
CA GLU A 764 -11.30 14.31 -28.97
C GLU A 764 -12.39 13.88 -27.97
N GLN A 765 -12.13 12.87 -27.14
CA GLN A 765 -13.02 12.45 -26.05
C GLN A 765 -13.26 13.59 -25.03
N SER A 766 -12.20 14.26 -24.55
CA SER A 766 -12.32 15.39 -23.62
C SER A 766 -13.09 16.59 -24.23
N LEU A 767 -13.02 16.77 -25.55
CA LEU A 767 -13.79 17.81 -26.25
C LEU A 767 -15.28 17.48 -26.46
N LYS A 768 -15.65 16.18 -26.42
CA LYS A 768 -17.05 15.68 -26.45
C LYS A 768 -17.74 15.77 -25.08
N MET A 769 -16.98 15.80 -23.98
CA MET A 769 -17.54 15.90 -22.63
C MET A 769 -18.26 17.25 -22.38
N PRO A 770 -19.29 17.30 -21.50
CA PRO A 770 -20.03 18.53 -21.19
C PRO A 770 -19.15 19.66 -20.62
N ARG A 771 -17.97 19.33 -20.10
CA ARG A 771 -16.89 20.25 -19.71
C ARG A 771 -15.56 19.63 -20.13
N ILE A 772 -14.62 20.46 -20.58
CA ILE A 772 -13.24 20.02 -20.86
C ILE A 772 -12.61 19.52 -19.56
N LEU A 773 -11.98 18.35 -19.61
CA LEU A 773 -11.47 17.65 -18.42
C LEU A 773 -10.17 18.26 -17.90
N ALA A 774 -9.92 18.12 -16.59
CA ALA A 774 -8.62 18.45 -16.00
C ALA A 774 -7.52 17.56 -16.59
N GLY A 775 -6.32 18.10 -16.83
CA GLY A 775 -5.24 17.43 -17.54
C GLY A 775 -5.29 17.58 -19.08
N THR A 776 -6.33 18.21 -19.66
CA THR A 776 -6.40 18.41 -21.12
C THR A 776 -5.35 19.40 -21.63
N ALA A 777 -4.91 20.38 -20.83
CA ALA A 777 -3.87 21.32 -21.27
C ALA A 777 -2.50 20.64 -21.39
N GLU A 778 -2.27 19.62 -20.56
CA GLU A 778 -1.09 18.79 -20.48
C GLU A 778 -1.03 17.82 -21.68
N ILE A 779 -2.16 17.23 -22.08
CA ILE A 779 -2.28 16.46 -23.33
C ILE A 779 -2.04 17.34 -24.58
N VAL A 780 -2.58 18.56 -24.64
CA VAL A 780 -2.29 19.47 -25.76
C VAL A 780 -0.83 19.95 -25.73
N LYS A 781 -0.22 20.11 -24.54
CA LYS A 781 1.22 20.40 -24.43
C LYS A 781 2.07 19.26 -25.00
N LEU A 782 1.76 18.00 -24.67
CA LEU A 782 2.43 16.83 -25.25
C LEU A 782 2.37 16.87 -26.79
N LEU A 783 1.18 17.10 -27.35
CA LEU A 783 0.97 17.21 -28.80
C LEU A 783 1.74 18.38 -29.43
N ARG A 784 1.93 19.50 -28.71
CA ARG A 784 2.74 20.63 -29.18
C ARG A 784 4.23 20.32 -29.13
N ASP A 785 4.70 19.80 -28.01
CA ASP A 785 6.13 19.65 -27.69
C ASP A 785 6.83 18.56 -28.53
N TYR A 786 6.06 17.63 -29.13
CA TYR A 786 6.55 16.61 -30.06
C TYR A 786 6.17 16.85 -31.54
N LEU A 787 5.51 17.97 -31.88
CA LEU A 787 4.97 18.19 -33.24
C LEU A 787 6.06 18.10 -34.34
N ASP A 788 7.26 18.63 -34.08
CA ASP A 788 8.39 18.60 -35.02
C ASP A 788 8.90 17.17 -35.33
N GLU A 789 8.87 16.27 -34.34
CA GLU A 789 9.22 14.86 -34.55
C GLU A 789 8.21 14.17 -35.49
N VAL A 790 6.93 14.54 -35.39
CA VAL A 790 5.85 14.00 -36.25
C VAL A 790 5.91 14.59 -37.65
N ILE A 791 6.21 15.89 -37.79
CA ILE A 791 6.46 16.53 -39.10
C ILE A 791 7.62 15.80 -39.80
N LEU A 792 8.76 15.64 -39.11
CA LEU A 792 9.94 14.93 -39.61
C LEU A 792 9.63 13.46 -39.97
N ALA A 793 8.73 12.80 -39.23
CA ALA A 793 8.28 11.44 -39.52
C ALA A 793 7.43 11.36 -40.79
N VAL A 794 6.52 12.32 -41.01
CA VAL A 794 5.69 12.39 -42.24
C VAL A 794 6.56 12.72 -43.45
N GLU A 795 7.53 13.63 -43.33
CA GLU A 795 8.51 13.92 -44.39
C GLU A 795 9.33 12.68 -44.77
N LYS A 796 9.79 11.92 -43.78
CA LYS A 796 10.50 10.63 -43.96
C LYS A 796 9.58 9.47 -44.37
N LYS A 797 8.26 9.68 -44.41
CA LYS A 797 7.21 8.67 -44.69
C LYS A 797 7.08 7.54 -43.66
N LEU A 798 7.64 7.73 -42.47
CA LEU A 798 7.48 6.84 -41.30
C LEU A 798 6.12 7.04 -40.61
N ALA A 799 5.45 8.16 -40.89
CA ALA A 799 4.12 8.50 -40.39
C ALA A 799 3.14 8.78 -41.55
N PRO A 800 1.86 8.40 -41.41
CA PRO A 800 0.81 8.78 -42.35
C PRO A 800 0.53 10.30 -42.24
N LYS A 801 0.13 10.95 -43.35
CA LYS A 801 -0.17 12.40 -43.35
C LYS A 801 -1.32 12.75 -42.40
N GLU A 802 -2.22 11.79 -42.22
CA GLU A 802 -3.35 11.75 -41.31
C GLU A 802 -2.92 12.08 -39.85
N ALA A 803 -1.67 11.79 -39.46
CA ALA A 803 -1.12 12.15 -38.15
C ALA A 803 -1.04 13.66 -37.88
N LEU A 804 -1.04 14.49 -38.95
CA LEU A 804 -0.99 15.96 -38.89
C LEU A 804 -2.37 16.63 -39.13
N GLU A 805 -3.44 15.87 -39.39
CA GLU A 805 -4.78 16.47 -39.57
C GLU A 805 -5.29 17.13 -38.28
N MET A 806 -5.02 16.49 -37.13
CA MET A 806 -5.28 16.96 -35.77
C MET A 806 -6.65 17.65 -35.59
N LYS A 807 -7.72 17.00 -36.07
CA LYS A 807 -9.10 17.56 -36.11
C LYS A 807 -9.59 18.09 -34.75
N ALA A 808 -9.19 17.44 -33.65
CA ALA A 808 -9.45 17.87 -32.30
C ALA A 808 -8.78 19.22 -31.94
N ILE A 809 -7.56 19.48 -32.41
CA ILE A 809 -6.87 20.79 -32.26
C ILE A 809 -7.62 21.88 -33.03
N ARG A 810 -7.96 21.64 -34.30
CA ARG A 810 -8.73 22.60 -35.12
C ARG A 810 -10.12 22.89 -34.54
N THR A 811 -10.70 21.94 -33.81
CA THR A 811 -11.95 22.11 -33.05
C THR A 811 -11.74 22.92 -31.75
N LEU A 812 -10.60 22.76 -31.08
CA LEU A 812 -10.26 23.46 -29.85
C LEU A 812 -9.88 24.93 -30.10
N THR A 813 -9.16 25.26 -31.18
CA THR A 813 -8.82 26.65 -31.52
C THR A 813 -10.07 27.49 -31.83
N GLY A 814 -11.14 26.86 -32.35
CA GLY A 814 -12.45 27.47 -32.56
C GLY A 814 -13.26 27.74 -31.29
N LYS A 815 -12.89 27.19 -30.13
CA LYS A 815 -13.58 27.47 -28.86
C LYS A 815 -13.09 28.80 -28.27
N SER A 816 -14.03 29.70 -27.96
CA SER A 816 -13.73 31.02 -27.39
C SER A 816 -13.21 30.93 -25.96
N GLY A 817 -11.90 31.15 -25.75
CA GLY A 817 -11.30 31.20 -24.42
C GLY A 817 -9.80 31.50 -24.42
N SER A 818 -9.26 31.80 -23.23
CA SER A 818 -7.85 32.13 -22.98
C SER A 818 -7.13 31.04 -22.15
N SER A 819 -7.54 29.78 -22.26
CA SER A 819 -6.92 28.66 -21.54
C SER A 819 -5.56 28.28 -22.16
N LYS A 820 -4.66 27.68 -21.35
CA LYS A 820 -3.39 27.13 -21.85
C LYS A 820 -3.60 26.16 -23.03
N ALA A 821 -4.60 25.27 -22.92
CA ALA A 821 -4.97 24.34 -23.99
C ALA A 821 -5.30 25.06 -25.32
N VAL A 822 -6.00 26.20 -25.29
CA VAL A 822 -6.31 26.99 -26.50
C VAL A 822 -5.07 27.76 -27.00
N SER A 823 -4.12 28.13 -26.14
CA SER A 823 -2.83 28.71 -26.58
C SER A 823 -2.00 27.66 -27.33
N TYR A 824 -1.74 26.52 -26.70
CA TYR A 824 -0.96 25.43 -27.30
C TYR A 824 -1.61 24.89 -28.59
N ALA A 825 -2.94 24.84 -28.65
CA ALA A 825 -3.67 24.48 -29.87
C ALA A 825 -3.49 25.48 -31.02
N LYS A 826 -3.33 26.78 -30.73
CA LYS A 826 -2.99 27.80 -31.75
C LYS A 826 -1.53 27.71 -32.17
N GLU A 827 -0.62 27.50 -31.23
CA GLU A 827 0.80 27.28 -31.49
C GLU A 827 1.02 26.07 -32.43
N ILE A 828 0.22 25.00 -32.27
CA ILE A 828 0.16 23.87 -33.21
C ILE A 828 -0.42 24.30 -34.57
N LEU A 829 -1.58 24.97 -34.59
CA LEU A 829 -2.27 25.32 -35.83
C LEU A 829 -1.49 26.29 -36.71
N GLU A 830 -0.92 27.35 -36.13
CA GLU A 830 -0.07 28.33 -36.84
C GLU A 830 1.14 27.64 -37.52
N LYS A 831 1.65 26.56 -36.92
CA LYS A 831 2.76 25.75 -37.42
C LYS A 831 2.36 24.70 -38.46
N LEU A 832 1.11 24.20 -38.43
CA LEU A 832 0.56 23.38 -39.51
C LEU A 832 0.23 24.24 -40.74
N GLU A 833 -0.37 25.42 -40.55
CA GLU A 833 -0.72 26.34 -41.63
C GLU A 833 0.52 26.89 -42.37
N SER A 834 1.63 27.14 -41.67
CA SER A 834 2.88 27.55 -42.33
C SER A 834 3.45 26.45 -43.24
N LEU A 835 3.41 25.19 -42.81
CA LEU A 835 3.84 24.03 -43.60
C LEU A 835 2.92 23.79 -44.81
N GLU A 836 1.59 23.92 -44.65
CA GLU A 836 0.64 23.86 -45.76
C GLU A 836 0.98 24.92 -46.83
N ILE A 837 1.31 26.15 -46.41
CA ILE A 837 1.71 27.26 -47.29
C ILE A 837 3.07 27.01 -47.97
N GLU A 838 4.06 26.43 -47.28
CA GLU A 838 5.37 26.10 -47.88
C GLU A 838 5.29 24.93 -48.86
N CYS A 839 4.42 23.94 -48.61
CA CYS A 839 4.18 22.82 -49.53
C CYS A 839 3.51 23.29 -50.84
N ILE A 840 2.61 24.27 -50.77
CA ILE A 840 2.03 24.92 -51.96
C ILE A 840 3.13 25.67 -52.75
N LYS A 841 3.96 26.47 -52.06
CA LYS A 841 5.07 27.19 -52.71
C LYS A 841 6.12 26.26 -53.33
N SER A 842 6.36 25.08 -52.76
CA SER A 842 7.31 24.11 -53.32
C SER A 842 6.76 23.42 -54.56
N THR A 843 5.46 23.09 -54.59
CA THR A 843 4.80 22.49 -55.76
C THR A 843 4.71 23.45 -56.94
N ASP A 844 4.44 24.74 -56.73
CA ASP A 844 4.53 25.77 -57.78
C ASP A 844 5.94 25.87 -58.39
N ASN A 845 7.00 25.67 -57.59
CA ASN A 845 8.38 25.69 -58.06
C ASN A 845 8.81 24.43 -58.82
N ILE A 846 8.15 23.28 -58.61
CA ILE A 846 8.44 22.04 -59.35
C ILE A 846 8.10 22.21 -60.84
N GLY A 847 7.01 22.95 -61.16
CA GLY A 847 6.61 23.26 -62.53
C GLY A 847 7.63 24.05 -63.37
N PHE A 848 8.69 24.57 -62.76
CA PHE A 848 9.74 25.35 -63.42
C PHE A 848 11.12 24.67 -63.49
N ARG A 849 11.31 23.47 -62.92
CA ARG A 849 12.66 22.86 -62.77
C ARG A 849 13.01 21.63 -63.61
N GLU A 850 12.08 21.04 -64.36
CA GLU A 850 12.36 19.88 -65.27
C GLU A 850 13.19 20.20 -66.53
N LYS A 851 13.93 21.32 -66.57
CA LYS A 851 14.79 21.70 -67.72
C LYS A 851 16.22 22.14 -67.34
N SER A 852 16.80 21.55 -66.30
CA SER A 852 18.24 21.64 -66.06
C SER A 852 18.81 20.39 -65.39
N ASN A 853 19.94 19.90 -65.94
CA ASN A 853 20.93 18.98 -65.34
C ASN A 853 20.61 17.47 -65.37
N LEU A 854 20.88 16.87 -66.54
CA LEU A 854 21.58 15.57 -66.60
C LEU A 854 23.09 15.79 -66.39
N LYS A 855 23.80 14.77 -65.87
CA LYS A 855 25.25 14.72 -65.55
C LYS A 855 25.70 15.53 -64.32
N ASP A 856 26.75 15.18 -63.55
CA ASP A 856 27.56 13.96 -63.30
C ASP A 856 28.37 14.25 -62.00
N GLY A 857 28.87 13.33 -61.16
CA GLY A 857 28.75 11.86 -61.10
C GLY A 857 29.78 11.23 -60.13
N ALA A 858 29.48 10.04 -59.58
CA ALA A 858 30.34 9.13 -58.78
C ALA A 858 30.75 9.47 -57.31
N SER A 859 30.72 8.41 -56.50
CA SER A 859 30.98 8.19 -55.06
C SER A 859 32.42 8.36 -54.54
N LEU A 860 32.61 8.39 -53.21
CA LEU A 860 33.79 7.79 -52.52
C LEU A 860 33.53 7.41 -51.03
N LYS A 861 34.48 6.65 -50.43
CA LYS A 861 34.45 5.91 -49.14
C LYS A 861 35.90 5.63 -48.65
N ASP A 862 36.26 5.32 -47.40
CA ASP A 862 35.57 5.34 -46.08
C ASP A 862 36.48 6.13 -45.07
N SER A 863 37.10 5.71 -43.94
CA SER A 863 37.13 4.47 -43.10
C SER A 863 37.83 4.66 -41.73
N ALA A 864 37.14 4.35 -40.62
CA ALA A 864 37.67 3.89 -39.30
C ALA A 864 38.64 4.80 -38.48
N ALA A 865 38.97 4.35 -37.25
CA ALA A 865 39.81 5.03 -36.25
C ALA A 865 40.58 4.01 -35.36
N LEU A 866 41.69 4.41 -34.69
CA LEU A 866 42.13 3.96 -33.33
C LEU A 866 43.57 4.35 -32.89
N LYS A 867 43.77 4.38 -31.55
CA LYS A 867 45.00 4.17 -30.71
C LYS A 867 45.99 5.29 -30.29
N ASP A 868 46.09 5.42 -28.96
CA ASP A 868 47.24 5.41 -28.02
C ASP A 868 48.48 6.32 -28.21
N GLY A 869 48.91 7.00 -27.12
CA GLY A 869 50.23 7.68 -27.04
C GLY A 869 50.53 8.49 -25.75
N ALA A 870 51.20 7.85 -24.78
CA ALA A 870 51.60 8.32 -23.44
C ALA A 870 52.22 9.73 -23.25
N ALA A 871 52.06 10.29 -22.03
CA ALA A 871 53.13 10.99 -21.27
C ALA A 871 52.80 11.12 -19.76
N LEU A 872 53.82 11.16 -18.90
CA LEU A 872 53.75 11.40 -17.44
C LEU A 872 54.21 12.82 -17.09
N ASN A 873 53.70 13.40 -16.00
CA ASN A 873 54.57 14.12 -15.07
C ASN A 873 54.01 14.15 -13.63
N ASP A 874 54.89 14.29 -12.65
CA ASP A 874 54.61 14.10 -11.21
C ASP A 874 54.55 15.44 -10.44
N ASN A 875 53.79 15.47 -9.33
CA ASN A 875 53.97 16.42 -8.23
C ASN A 875 53.12 16.02 -7.00
N ARG A 876 53.67 15.15 -6.15
CA ARG A 876 53.25 15.01 -4.74
C ARG A 876 53.65 16.27 -3.97
N SER A 877 52.90 16.78 -2.99
CA SER A 877 52.77 16.15 -1.65
C SER A 877 51.67 16.84 -0.83
N PRO A 878 51.08 16.17 0.19
CA PRO A 878 49.90 16.65 0.91
C PRO A 878 50.21 17.61 2.07
N ARG A 879 49.17 18.21 2.65
CA ARG A 879 49.17 18.76 4.02
C ARG A 879 48.13 18.05 4.88
N GLU A 880 48.54 17.77 6.11
CA GLU A 880 47.72 17.16 7.16
C GLU A 880 46.72 18.17 7.73
N ASN A 881 45.66 17.66 8.35
CA ASN A 881 44.87 18.41 9.34
C ASN A 881 44.34 17.45 10.42
N GLN A 882 45.18 17.13 11.40
CA GLN A 882 44.71 16.57 12.67
C GLN A 882 44.20 17.70 13.56
N GLY A 883 42.88 17.80 13.74
CA GLY A 883 42.23 18.78 14.61
C GLY A 883 41.61 18.14 15.84
N ASN A 884 42.37 17.96 16.92
CA ASN A 884 41.85 17.40 18.17
C ASN A 884 40.85 18.35 18.84
N ILE A 885 39.57 17.97 18.87
CA ILE A 885 38.57 18.61 19.75
C ILE A 885 38.86 18.17 21.18
N LYS A 886 39.17 19.13 22.07
CA LYS A 886 39.35 18.87 23.49
C LYS A 886 38.01 18.82 24.21
N ASN A 887 37.83 17.83 25.09
CA ASN A 887 36.80 17.89 26.12
C ASN A 887 37.03 19.08 27.05
N THR A 888 36.01 19.93 27.21
CA THR A 888 35.91 20.91 28.31
C THR A 888 34.51 20.82 28.93
N SER A 889 34.34 19.86 29.84
CA SER A 889 33.08 19.63 30.54
C SER A 889 32.97 20.48 31.80
N THR A 890 32.15 21.52 31.77
CA THR A 890 31.56 22.16 32.96
C THR A 890 30.17 22.69 32.62
N SER A 891 29.19 21.78 32.63
CA SER A 891 27.78 22.13 32.54
C SER A 891 27.39 22.91 33.80
N ASN A 892 27.17 24.21 33.67
CA ASN A 892 26.63 25.00 34.77
C ASN A 892 25.21 24.53 35.12
N ILE A 893 24.84 24.73 36.39
CA ILE A 893 23.58 24.31 37.00
C ILE A 893 22.39 24.69 36.10
N ILE A 894 21.65 23.68 35.63
CA ILE A 894 20.38 23.88 34.93
C ILE A 894 19.38 24.40 35.97
N ALA A 895 19.05 25.68 35.90
CA ALA A 895 17.82 26.20 36.50
C ALA A 895 16.63 25.50 35.83
N SER A 896 15.58 25.19 36.61
CA SER A 896 14.42 24.43 36.14
C SER A 896 13.74 25.12 34.97
N VAL A 897 13.95 24.60 33.77
CA VAL A 897 13.14 24.90 32.58
C VAL A 897 11.78 24.26 32.80
N GLU A 898 10.71 25.05 32.67
CA GLU A 898 9.34 24.51 32.72
C GLU A 898 9.13 23.56 31.53
N THR A 899 8.56 22.38 31.79
CA THR A 899 8.25 21.41 30.73
C THR A 899 7.28 22.05 29.72
N PRO A 900 7.52 21.95 28.40
CA PRO A 900 6.58 22.46 27.41
C PRO A 900 5.18 21.90 27.64
N ALA A 901 4.15 22.71 27.42
CA ALA A 901 2.74 22.39 27.72
C ALA A 901 2.13 21.22 26.93
N ASP A 902 2.95 20.58 26.08
CA ASP A 902 2.66 19.44 25.22
C ASP A 902 3.55 18.23 25.49
N PHE A 903 4.52 18.33 26.40
CA PHE A 903 5.47 17.25 26.68
C PHE A 903 4.73 15.99 27.16
N GLU A 904 3.87 16.11 28.18
CA GLU A 904 3.07 15.00 28.74
C GLU A 904 2.08 14.38 27.71
N LYS A 905 1.70 15.12 26.65
CA LYS A 905 0.81 14.65 25.56
C LYS A 905 1.50 13.60 24.68
N VAL A 906 2.80 13.81 24.47
CA VAL A 906 3.67 12.93 23.70
C VAL A 906 4.36 11.92 24.63
N TRP A 907 4.55 12.30 25.89
CA TRP A 907 5.22 11.55 26.95
C TRP A 907 4.21 10.91 27.91
N LEU A 908 3.36 10.00 27.40
CA LEU A 908 2.30 9.41 28.21
C LEU A 908 2.83 8.68 29.46
N PRO A 909 2.22 8.84 30.65
CA PRO A 909 2.60 8.12 31.84
C PRO A 909 2.38 6.62 31.65
N LEU A 910 3.47 5.85 31.73
CA LEU A 910 3.44 4.43 31.42
C LEU A 910 2.74 3.64 32.53
N PRO A 911 1.84 2.70 32.20
CA PRO A 911 1.08 1.93 33.18
C PRO A 911 1.99 1.08 34.06
N GLU A 912 1.50 0.72 35.25
CA GLU A 912 2.26 -0.07 36.21
C GLU A 912 2.74 -1.39 35.57
N GLY A 913 4.05 -1.59 35.60
CA GLY A 913 4.69 -2.68 34.90
C GLY A 913 4.38 -4.02 35.56
N LYS A 914 3.77 -4.93 34.80
CA LYS A 914 3.65 -6.33 35.19
C LYS A 914 5.04 -6.91 35.50
N ALA A 915 5.09 -7.88 36.41
CA ALA A 915 6.31 -8.63 36.65
C ALA A 915 6.75 -9.32 35.36
N LEU A 916 8.04 -9.15 35.01
CA LEU A 916 8.64 -9.85 33.88
C LEU A 916 8.65 -11.35 34.20
N LEU A 917 7.97 -12.15 33.39
CA LEU A 917 8.07 -13.61 33.46
C LEU A 917 9.38 -14.01 32.79
N GLU A 918 10.39 -14.28 33.61
CA GLU A 918 11.63 -14.92 33.15
C GLU A 918 11.31 -16.34 32.66
N ASP A 919 11.88 -16.70 31.52
CA ASP A 919 11.84 -18.03 30.92
C ASP A 919 13.22 -18.71 30.90
N HIS A 920 14.27 -17.96 31.21
CA HIS A 920 15.68 -18.34 31.13
C HIS A 920 16.15 -18.83 29.74
N VAL A 921 15.39 -18.53 28.68
CA VAL A 921 15.79 -18.87 27.30
C VAL A 921 16.84 -17.88 26.81
N THR A 922 17.99 -18.40 26.39
CA THR A 922 18.98 -17.60 25.65
C THR A 922 18.70 -17.69 24.15
N PHE A 923 18.92 -16.60 23.43
CA PHE A 923 18.76 -16.58 21.97
C PHE A 923 19.91 -15.87 21.25
N ARG A 924 19.99 -16.11 19.94
CA ARG A 924 20.78 -15.33 18.98
C ARG A 924 19.85 -14.79 17.91
N VAL A 925 19.93 -13.49 17.66
CA VAL A 925 19.30 -12.87 16.50
C VAL A 925 20.20 -13.09 15.29
N LYS A 926 19.58 -13.28 14.12
CA LYS A 926 20.21 -13.16 12.80
C LYS A 926 19.31 -12.38 11.88
N GLY A 927 19.90 -11.53 11.03
CA GLY A 927 19.21 -10.93 9.89
C GLY A 927 19.04 -11.95 8.77
N LEU A 928 17.82 -12.49 8.61
CA LEU A 928 17.45 -13.34 7.48
C LEU A 928 16.84 -12.43 6.41
N GLU A 929 17.45 -12.36 5.22
CA GLU A 929 16.83 -11.70 4.08
C GLU A 929 15.74 -12.63 3.52
N LEU A 930 14.49 -12.32 3.87
CA LEU A 930 13.33 -13.12 3.46
C LEU A 930 13.04 -12.90 1.98
N ARG A 931 13.18 -11.64 1.55
CA ARG A 931 12.90 -11.09 0.23
C ARG A 931 13.80 -9.86 0.01
N LYS A 932 13.90 -9.34 -1.21
CA LYS A 932 14.87 -8.28 -1.54
C LYS A 932 14.54 -7.01 -0.75
N ASN A 933 15.45 -6.57 0.11
CA ASN A 933 15.24 -5.47 1.05
C ASN A 933 14.19 -5.75 2.16
N GLU A 934 13.70 -6.99 2.32
CA GLU A 934 12.84 -7.42 3.42
C GLU A 934 13.65 -8.30 4.39
N LYS A 935 14.31 -7.65 5.35
CA LYS A 935 15.16 -8.30 6.35
C LYS A 935 14.34 -8.58 7.60
N VAL A 936 14.15 -9.86 7.88
CA VAL A 936 13.40 -10.38 9.02
C VAL A 936 14.35 -10.91 10.09
N PHE A 937 13.92 -10.90 11.35
CA PHE A 937 14.71 -11.48 12.42
C PHE A 937 14.40 -12.97 12.59
N GLN A 938 15.45 -13.77 12.42
CA GLN A 938 15.50 -15.15 12.87
C GLN A 938 16.04 -15.17 14.30
N PHE A 939 15.35 -15.87 15.19
CA PHE A 939 15.77 -16.09 16.57
C PHE A 939 16.09 -17.57 16.76
N ASP A 940 17.39 -17.89 16.89
CA ASP A 940 17.84 -19.22 17.27
C ASP A 940 17.88 -19.30 18.80
N LEU A 941 17.04 -20.14 19.39
CA LEU A 941 16.73 -20.25 20.82
C LEU A 941 17.36 -21.51 21.43
N ASP A 942 18.01 -21.35 22.58
CA ASP A 942 18.58 -22.44 23.37
C ASP A 942 17.79 -22.54 24.70
N LEU A 943 17.02 -23.62 24.89
CA LEU A 943 16.13 -23.84 26.04
C LEU A 943 16.88 -24.60 27.17
N PRO A 944 16.84 -24.14 28.45
CA PRO A 944 17.71 -24.68 29.51
C PRO A 944 17.61 -26.18 29.83
N GLU A 945 16.45 -26.80 29.61
CA GLU A 945 16.24 -28.24 29.86
C GLU A 945 16.49 -29.12 28.62
N ASP A 946 16.47 -28.52 27.43
CA ASP A 946 16.52 -29.20 26.12
C ASP A 946 17.96 -29.27 25.60
N SER A 947 18.92 -29.70 26.43
CA SER A 947 20.37 -29.56 26.16
C SER A 947 20.88 -30.24 24.88
N ASP A 948 20.09 -31.10 24.26
CA ASP A 948 20.38 -31.85 23.03
C ASP A 948 19.82 -31.18 21.74
N CYS A 949 19.08 -30.07 21.86
CA CYS A 949 18.37 -29.44 20.74
C CYS A 949 18.10 -27.93 20.93
N SER A 950 18.06 -27.18 19.83
CA SER A 950 17.68 -25.75 19.81
C SER A 950 16.40 -25.54 19.00
N TYR A 951 15.83 -24.32 19.08
CA TYR A 951 14.56 -23.98 18.43
C TYR A 951 14.68 -22.69 17.64
N GLN A 952 14.23 -22.69 16.39
CA GLN A 952 14.32 -21.53 15.50
C GLN A 952 12.95 -20.90 15.30
N VAL A 953 12.84 -19.59 15.54
CA VAL A 953 11.62 -18.79 15.36
C VAL A 953 11.88 -17.71 14.30
N VAL A 954 10.96 -17.57 13.34
CA VAL A 954 11.01 -16.55 12.27
C VAL A 954 9.62 -15.94 12.13
N ILE A 955 9.48 -14.64 12.38
CA ILE A 955 8.18 -13.97 12.39
C ILE A 955 8.10 -12.97 11.23
N ALA A 956 7.36 -13.32 10.18
CA ALA A 956 6.96 -12.39 9.12
C ALA A 956 5.59 -12.76 8.55
N GLY A 957 4.72 -11.77 8.41
CA GLY A 957 3.30 -11.95 8.12
C GLY A 957 2.39 -11.70 9.33
N TRP A 958 1.23 -12.35 9.32
CA TRP A 958 0.13 -12.06 10.24
C TRP A 958 0.43 -12.47 11.69
N LEU A 959 0.58 -11.48 12.56
CA LEU A 959 1.01 -11.62 13.96
C LEU A 959 -0.02 -12.28 14.91
N TYR A 960 -1.08 -12.92 14.40
CA TYR A 960 -2.22 -13.42 15.19
C TYR A 960 -1.78 -14.32 16.36
N GLY A 961 -0.87 -15.27 16.13
CA GLY A 961 -0.37 -16.18 17.18
C GLY A 961 0.28 -15.42 18.33
N LEU A 962 1.24 -14.54 18.03
CA LEU A 962 1.91 -13.75 19.07
C LEU A 962 0.94 -12.79 19.75
N ALA A 963 0.09 -12.10 19.00
CA ALA A 963 -0.75 -11.00 19.50
C ALA A 963 -2.00 -11.46 20.28
N HIS A 964 -2.70 -12.50 19.80
CA HIS A 964 -3.99 -12.92 20.34
C HIS A 964 -3.96 -14.29 21.03
N GLU A 965 -2.94 -15.11 20.75
CA GLU A 965 -2.76 -16.42 21.41
C GLU A 965 -1.61 -16.41 22.44
N GLY A 966 -0.66 -15.46 22.34
CA GLY A 966 0.48 -15.32 23.25
C GLY A 966 1.54 -16.40 23.06
N GLN A 967 1.67 -16.95 21.86
CA GLN A 967 2.53 -18.08 21.50
C GLN A 967 3.05 -17.95 20.05
N VAL A 968 4.13 -18.65 19.72
CA VAL A 968 4.71 -18.61 18.35
C VAL A 968 4.97 -20.02 17.80
N SER A 969 4.87 -20.13 16.48
CA SER A 969 5.45 -21.24 15.73
C SER A 969 6.98 -21.18 15.76
N GLY A 970 7.61 -22.34 15.64
CA GLY A 970 9.05 -22.51 15.61
C GLY A 970 9.44 -23.89 15.10
N LYS A 971 10.76 -24.12 15.00
CA LYS A 971 11.35 -25.28 14.34
C LYS A 971 12.43 -25.93 15.18
N LYS A 972 12.36 -27.24 15.42
CA LYS A 972 13.30 -27.97 16.29
C LYS A 972 14.55 -28.42 15.53
N LEU A 973 15.73 -28.11 16.08
CA LEU A 973 17.06 -28.35 15.52
C LEU A 973 17.90 -29.24 16.45
N ASP A 974 18.79 -30.04 15.88
CA ASP A 974 19.77 -30.87 16.58
C ASP A 974 21.01 -30.06 17.01
N ARG A 975 21.94 -30.67 17.77
CA ARG A 975 23.20 -30.03 18.17
C ARG A 975 24.11 -29.59 17.01
N ASN A 976 23.88 -30.07 15.79
CA ASN A 976 24.62 -29.68 14.59
C ASN A 976 23.93 -28.53 13.81
N GLY A 977 22.75 -28.08 14.26
CA GLY A 977 21.92 -27.11 13.55
C GLY A 977 21.13 -27.71 12.37
N LYS A 978 21.09 -29.04 12.23
CA LYS A 978 20.22 -29.72 11.26
C LYS A 978 18.85 -29.92 11.90
N MET A 979 17.78 -29.94 11.10
CA MET A 979 16.44 -30.29 11.61
C MET A 979 16.46 -31.72 12.16
N ILE A 980 15.95 -31.92 13.39
CA ILE A 980 15.91 -33.27 14.02
C ILE A 980 15.03 -34.19 13.20
N GLU A 981 13.88 -33.66 12.83
CA GLU A 981 12.92 -34.34 11.99
C GLU A 981 12.28 -33.28 11.12
N GLU A 982 11.90 -33.75 9.94
CA GLU A 982 11.34 -32.91 8.91
C GLU A 982 9.93 -32.41 9.31
N GLU A 983 9.11 -33.26 9.95
CA GLU A 983 7.66 -33.04 10.16
C GLU A 983 7.26 -31.97 11.23
N ASN A 984 8.22 -31.37 11.96
CA ASN A 984 7.96 -30.71 13.24
C ASN A 984 8.06 -29.16 13.26
N GLU A 985 6.99 -28.53 12.76
CA GLU A 985 6.55 -27.20 13.21
C GLU A 985 6.00 -27.31 14.64
N VAL A 986 6.66 -26.67 15.61
CA VAL A 986 6.29 -26.71 17.02
C VAL A 986 5.83 -25.34 17.52
N TRP A 987 4.90 -25.33 18.47
CA TRP A 987 4.35 -24.14 19.09
C TRP A 987 4.93 -23.92 20.49
N LEU A 988 5.69 -22.84 20.63
CA LEU A 988 6.31 -22.41 21.88
C LEU A 988 5.38 -21.45 22.60
N HIS A 989 5.09 -21.75 23.86
CA HIS A 989 4.25 -20.92 24.74
C HIS A 989 4.80 -20.92 26.17
N TYR A 990 4.44 -19.92 26.98
CA TYR A 990 4.79 -19.92 28.40
C TYR A 990 3.75 -20.70 29.22
N ASP A 991 4.22 -21.66 30.02
CA ASP A 991 3.40 -22.46 30.92
C ASP A 991 3.50 -21.90 32.35
N ASN A 992 2.38 -21.38 32.87
CA ASN A 992 2.29 -20.81 34.22
C ASN A 992 2.46 -21.84 35.36
N GLU A 993 2.12 -23.11 35.14
CA GLU A 993 2.25 -24.15 36.17
C GLU A 993 3.69 -24.69 36.23
N LYS A 994 4.38 -24.70 35.09
CA LYS A 994 5.79 -25.13 34.99
C LYS A 994 6.80 -23.98 35.09
N GLY A 995 6.37 -22.73 34.96
CA GLY A 995 7.20 -21.52 35.09
C GLY A 995 8.24 -21.31 33.98
N LYS A 996 7.99 -21.83 32.77
CA LYS A 996 8.97 -21.87 31.66
C LYS A 996 8.28 -21.92 30.30
N ILE A 997 9.08 -21.76 29.23
CA ILE A 997 8.62 -22.11 27.87
C ILE A 997 8.40 -23.62 27.77
N VAL A 998 7.26 -23.99 27.20
CA VAL A 998 6.89 -25.35 26.84
C VAL A 998 6.67 -25.40 25.34
N VAL A 999 7.09 -26.52 24.74
CA VAL A 999 7.02 -26.81 23.32
C VAL A 999 5.88 -27.81 23.10
N SER A 1000 5.04 -27.59 22.08
CA SER A 1000 3.97 -28.51 21.69
C SER A 1000 3.93 -28.74 20.18
N GLU A 1001 3.45 -29.91 19.76
CA GLU A 1001 3.19 -30.27 18.35
C GLU A 1001 1.90 -29.62 17.80
N PHE A 1002 1.12 -28.95 18.66
CA PHE A 1002 -0.20 -28.41 18.34
C PHE A 1002 -0.33 -26.94 18.74
N ARG A 1003 -0.74 -26.09 17.78
CA ARG A 1003 -1.12 -24.68 18.04
C ARG A 1003 -2.21 -24.57 19.09
N ASN A 1004 -3.25 -25.39 18.98
CA ASN A 1004 -4.23 -25.58 20.03
C ASN A 1004 -3.86 -26.82 20.85
N TRP A 1005 -2.83 -26.68 21.68
CA TRP A 1005 -2.35 -27.73 22.59
C TRP A 1005 -3.39 -28.15 23.64
N ARG A 1006 -4.44 -27.36 23.86
CA ARG A 1006 -5.58 -27.67 24.74
C ARG A 1006 -6.61 -28.56 24.07
N GLY A 1007 -6.89 -28.32 22.78
CA GLY A 1007 -7.78 -29.11 21.93
C GLY A 1007 -7.09 -30.21 21.13
N GLY A 1008 -5.77 -30.41 21.29
CA GLY A 1008 -4.98 -31.43 20.60
C GLY A 1008 -4.96 -31.29 19.08
N ASN A 1009 -4.96 -30.06 18.55
CA ASN A 1009 -5.12 -29.82 17.11
C ASN A 1009 -4.38 -28.57 16.59
N LYS A 1010 -4.25 -28.45 15.26
CA LYS A 1010 -3.52 -27.37 14.57
C LYS A 1010 -4.38 -26.09 14.30
N ALA A 1011 -5.56 -25.95 14.92
CA ALA A 1011 -6.41 -24.74 14.81
C ALA A 1011 -5.91 -23.61 15.77
N PRO A 1012 -6.51 -22.39 15.73
CA PRO A 1012 -6.25 -21.34 16.72
C PRO A 1012 -6.45 -21.80 18.17
N LEU A 1013 -5.70 -21.23 19.11
CA LEU A 1013 -5.72 -21.62 20.52
C LEU A 1013 -7.10 -21.36 21.16
N GLU A 1014 -7.71 -22.40 21.73
CA GLU A 1014 -8.99 -22.28 22.43
C GLU A 1014 -8.80 -21.73 23.86
N GLY A 1015 -9.54 -20.68 24.21
CA GLY A 1015 -9.59 -20.10 25.57
C GLY A 1015 -8.72 -18.85 25.74
N GLU A 1016 -8.17 -18.65 26.94
CA GLU A 1016 -7.37 -17.46 27.27
C GLU A 1016 -5.95 -17.59 26.69
N ALA A 1017 -5.40 -16.50 26.11
CA ALA A 1017 -4.04 -16.45 25.57
C ALA A 1017 -2.97 -16.87 26.60
N THR A 1018 -1.84 -17.41 26.14
CA THR A 1018 -0.70 -17.70 27.02
C THR A 1018 0.05 -16.44 27.42
N PRO A 1019 0.74 -16.44 28.58
CA PRO A 1019 1.43 -15.25 29.08
C PRO A 1019 2.65 -14.89 28.23
N TYR A 1020 2.89 -13.60 28.08
CA TYR A 1020 4.13 -13.09 27.49
C TYR A 1020 5.29 -13.18 28.49
N SER A 1021 6.25 -14.06 28.22
CA SER A 1021 7.54 -14.10 28.87
C SER A 1021 8.55 -13.17 28.21
N LYS A 1022 9.73 -13.02 28.83
CA LYS A 1022 10.85 -12.21 28.35
C LYS A 1022 11.20 -12.46 26.88
N LEU A 1023 11.17 -13.72 26.44
CA LEU A 1023 11.35 -14.14 25.06
C LEU A 1023 10.30 -13.53 24.11
N PHE A 1024 9.01 -13.73 24.38
CA PHE A 1024 7.94 -13.23 23.52
C PHE A 1024 7.87 -11.70 23.49
N LEU A 1025 8.18 -11.05 24.61
CA LEU A 1025 8.34 -9.60 24.68
C LEU A 1025 9.57 -9.13 23.90
N SER A 1026 10.65 -9.92 23.86
CA SER A 1026 11.84 -9.60 23.05
C SER A 1026 11.53 -9.66 21.55
N PHE A 1027 10.72 -10.62 21.10
CA PHE A 1027 10.21 -10.63 19.72
C PHE A 1027 9.34 -9.40 19.43
N ALA A 1028 8.38 -9.08 20.31
CA ALA A 1028 7.48 -7.95 20.12
C ALA A 1028 8.19 -6.58 20.06
N VAL A 1029 9.32 -6.42 20.76
CA VAL A 1029 10.18 -5.23 20.64
C VAL A 1029 11.06 -5.28 19.39
N ALA A 1030 11.70 -6.42 19.10
CA ALA A 1030 12.59 -6.58 17.94
C ALA A 1030 11.86 -6.34 16.60
N LEU A 1031 10.60 -6.76 16.50
CA LEU A 1031 9.74 -6.54 15.32
C LEU A 1031 9.54 -5.05 14.95
N LEU A 1032 9.86 -4.09 15.83
CA LEU A 1032 9.89 -2.67 15.48
C LEU A 1032 11.07 -2.30 14.57
N ALA A 1033 12.20 -3.01 14.67
CA ALA A 1033 13.39 -2.75 13.86
C ALA A 1033 13.42 -3.48 12.52
N GLN A 1034 12.41 -4.32 12.26
CA GLN A 1034 12.34 -5.22 11.12
C GLN A 1034 11.82 -4.49 9.86
N ASP A 1035 12.32 -4.86 8.69
CA ASP A 1035 11.91 -4.26 7.41
C ASP A 1035 10.74 -5.03 6.77
N GLY A 1036 9.93 -4.34 5.97
CA GLY A 1036 8.83 -4.92 5.19
C GLY A 1036 7.43 -4.41 5.56
N ASP A 1037 6.51 -4.51 4.60
CA ASP A 1037 5.08 -4.26 4.81
C ASP A 1037 4.34 -5.49 5.36
N SER A 1038 4.99 -6.65 5.40
CA SER A 1038 4.47 -7.91 5.95
C SER A 1038 4.14 -7.86 7.45
N ILE A 1039 4.58 -6.82 8.15
CA ILE A 1039 4.47 -6.66 9.61
C ILE A 1039 3.18 -5.92 10.01
N TYR A 1040 2.07 -6.21 9.33
CA TYR A 1040 0.74 -5.69 9.67
C TYR A 1040 0.39 -6.05 11.12
N GLY A 1041 0.39 -5.03 11.98
CA GLY A 1041 0.02 -5.15 13.39
C GLY A 1041 1.16 -5.07 14.40
N ALA A 1042 2.46 -5.08 14.05
CA ALA A 1042 3.52 -5.00 15.08
C ALA A 1042 3.45 -3.71 15.91
N LYS A 1043 3.13 -2.59 15.26
CA LYS A 1043 2.96 -1.28 15.91
C LYS A 1043 1.74 -1.30 16.85
N SER A 1044 0.65 -1.95 16.41
CA SER A 1044 -0.56 -2.16 17.21
C SER A 1044 -0.30 -3.08 18.41
N LEU A 1045 0.41 -4.19 18.22
CA LEU A 1045 0.81 -5.14 19.25
C LEU A 1045 1.74 -4.50 20.28
N PHE A 1046 2.77 -3.77 19.85
CA PHE A 1046 3.64 -3.03 20.74
C PHE A 1046 2.83 -1.98 21.53
N LYS A 1047 1.98 -1.20 20.85
CA LYS A 1047 1.07 -0.23 21.51
C LYS A 1047 0.15 -0.90 22.52
N GLU A 1048 -0.42 -2.07 22.22
CA GLU A 1048 -1.28 -2.83 23.15
C GLU A 1048 -0.51 -3.43 24.33
N LEU A 1049 0.68 -3.99 24.10
CA LEU A 1049 1.55 -4.52 25.16
C LEU A 1049 2.01 -3.42 26.12
N VAL A 1050 2.31 -2.23 25.60
CA VAL A 1050 2.64 -1.04 26.39
C VAL A 1050 1.41 -0.55 27.15
N GLN A 1051 0.29 -0.32 26.47
CA GLN A 1051 -0.99 0.10 27.08
C GLN A 1051 -1.64 -0.95 28.00
N SER A 1052 -1.04 -2.13 28.16
CA SER A 1052 -1.49 -3.17 29.10
C SER A 1052 -0.49 -3.43 30.23
N GLY A 1053 0.57 -2.62 30.35
CA GLY A 1053 1.62 -2.78 31.36
C GLY A 1053 2.52 -4.02 31.16
N THR A 1054 2.35 -4.72 30.04
CA THR A 1054 3.09 -5.96 29.72
C THR A 1054 4.48 -5.64 29.19
N LEU A 1055 4.60 -4.60 28.35
CA LEU A 1055 5.87 -3.90 28.09
C LEU A 1055 5.95 -2.64 28.97
N SER A 1056 6.68 -2.74 30.08
CA SER A 1056 6.99 -1.58 30.94
C SER A 1056 8.32 -0.95 30.58
N LEU A 1057 8.58 0.29 31.01
CA LEU A 1057 9.84 0.99 30.77
C LEU A 1057 11.08 0.20 31.24
N LYS A 1058 10.96 -0.55 32.35
CA LYS A 1058 12.03 -1.42 32.85
C LYS A 1058 12.27 -2.58 31.90
N ILE A 1059 11.19 -3.26 31.49
CA ILE A 1059 11.23 -4.42 30.59
C ILE A 1059 11.78 -4.01 29.23
N VAL A 1060 11.29 -2.92 28.64
CA VAL A 1060 11.78 -2.39 27.36
C VAL A 1060 13.25 -1.97 27.44
N ARG A 1061 13.72 -1.39 28.55
CA ARG A 1061 15.16 -1.12 28.77
C ARG A 1061 16.02 -2.36 28.84
N GLU A 1062 15.53 -3.41 29.49
CA GLU A 1062 16.25 -4.67 29.65
C GLU A 1062 16.31 -5.43 28.32
N ILE A 1063 15.19 -5.49 27.61
CA ILE A 1063 15.07 -6.08 26.28
C ILE A 1063 15.87 -5.29 25.25
N THR A 1064 15.76 -3.97 25.19
CA THR A 1064 16.53 -3.16 24.22
C THR A 1064 18.04 -3.35 24.41
N ARG A 1065 18.53 -3.41 25.65
CA ARG A 1065 19.96 -3.71 25.91
C ARG A 1065 20.39 -5.10 25.46
N LEU A 1066 19.50 -6.10 25.54
CA LEU A 1066 19.73 -7.43 24.98
C LEU A 1066 19.74 -7.37 23.45
N LEU A 1067 18.73 -6.76 22.84
CA LEU A 1067 18.57 -6.66 21.39
C LEU A 1067 19.68 -5.83 20.72
N LEU A 1068 20.14 -4.74 21.35
CA LEU A 1068 21.27 -3.93 20.86
C LEU A 1068 22.65 -4.56 21.09
N SER A 1069 22.71 -5.81 21.58
CA SER A 1069 23.94 -6.61 21.58
C SER A 1069 24.14 -7.43 20.29
N TYR A 1070 23.15 -7.44 19.39
CA TYR A 1070 23.23 -8.04 18.06
C TYR A 1070 23.33 -6.93 16.99
N GLU A 1071 24.25 -7.06 16.04
CA GLU A 1071 24.55 -6.01 15.05
C GLU A 1071 23.39 -5.75 14.06
N GLU A 1072 22.48 -6.72 13.92
CA GLU A 1072 21.37 -6.67 12.97
C GLU A 1072 20.20 -5.79 13.46
N ILE A 1073 20.10 -5.49 14.76
CA ILE A 1073 19.00 -4.68 15.31
C ILE A 1073 19.40 -3.20 15.35
N SER A 1074 18.95 -2.45 14.34
CA SER A 1074 19.20 -1.01 14.24
C SER A 1074 18.46 -0.21 15.32
N PRO A 1075 19.16 0.56 16.19
CA PRO A 1075 18.52 1.43 17.19
C PRO A 1075 17.56 2.45 16.54
N ALA A 1076 17.95 2.99 15.39
CA ALA A 1076 17.16 3.98 14.66
C ALA A 1076 15.83 3.40 14.14
N LYS A 1077 15.78 2.10 13.84
CA LYS A 1077 14.54 1.44 13.43
C LYS A 1077 13.63 1.11 14.62
N LEU A 1078 14.18 0.66 15.75
CA LEU A 1078 13.41 0.44 16.99
C LEU A 1078 12.58 1.68 17.38
N VAL A 1079 13.17 2.88 17.33
CA VAL A 1079 12.49 4.13 17.69
C VAL A 1079 11.65 4.74 16.56
N ARG A 1080 11.72 4.21 15.32
CA ARG A 1080 11.00 4.74 14.15
C ARG A 1080 9.48 4.75 14.32
N ILE A 1081 8.94 3.90 15.20
CA ILE A 1081 7.51 3.92 15.53
C ILE A 1081 7.01 5.31 15.98
N VAL A 1082 7.87 6.10 16.64
CA VAL A 1082 7.59 7.48 17.10
C VAL A 1082 7.26 8.45 15.94
N GLU A 1083 7.74 8.19 14.72
CA GLU A 1083 7.41 8.99 13.52
C GLU A 1083 5.90 9.00 13.21
N LYS A 1084 5.19 7.92 13.57
CA LYS A 1084 3.78 7.69 13.25
C LYS A 1084 2.89 7.60 14.50
N GLU A 1085 3.43 7.13 15.61
CA GLU A 1085 2.74 6.88 16.89
C GLU A 1085 3.46 7.68 17.99
N SER A 1086 3.41 9.01 17.92
CA SER A 1086 4.20 9.88 18.81
C SER A 1086 3.86 9.73 20.30
N GLU A 1087 2.66 9.24 20.63
CA GLU A 1087 2.22 8.82 21.97
C GLU A 1087 3.16 7.82 22.66
N LEU A 1088 3.98 7.07 21.90
CA LEU A 1088 4.90 6.07 22.43
C LEU A 1088 6.28 6.65 22.80
N LEU A 1089 6.50 7.97 22.68
CA LEU A 1089 7.80 8.60 22.98
C LEU A 1089 8.27 8.32 24.41
N SER A 1090 7.39 8.30 25.42
CA SER A 1090 7.80 8.04 26.81
C SER A 1090 8.43 6.66 27.05
N ILE A 1091 8.08 5.65 26.25
CA ILE A 1091 8.72 4.33 26.32
C ILE A 1091 9.84 4.16 25.28
N CYS A 1092 9.70 4.76 24.09
CA CYS A 1092 10.74 4.71 23.05
C CYS A 1092 11.97 5.57 23.38
N TRP A 1093 11.83 6.65 24.18
CA TRP A 1093 12.96 7.34 24.82
C TRP A 1093 13.58 6.51 25.96
N GLY A 1094 12.87 5.48 26.40
CA GLY A 1094 13.37 4.51 27.35
C GLY A 1094 14.45 3.59 26.79
N MET A 1095 14.41 3.34 25.47
CA MET A 1095 15.17 2.33 24.71
C MET A 1095 16.66 2.68 24.64
#